data_AF-A0A951DN93-F1
#
_entry.id   AF-A0A951DN93-F1
#
_cell.length_a   1.000
_cell.length_b   1.000
_cell.length_c   1.000
_cell.angle_alpha   90.00
_cell.angle_beta   90.00
_cell.angle_gamma   90.00
#
_symmetry.space_group_name_H-M   'P 1'
#
loop_
_entity.id
_entity.type
_entity.pdbx_description
1 polymer ?
#
loop_
_entity_poly.entity_id
_entity_poly.type
_entity_poly.pdbx_seq_one_letter_code
_entity_poly.pdbx_strand_id
1 'polypeptide(L)'
;AINGTLPDPPPGADPIDFQLQWRPNPPPAPLPHAHVGVPPQLGGLVLGLGAVLGTVPDLGYAFSTKAMIAAALPDLTVRAALEATFMNEPPKMAVFNDDPSTSDVGARIIGLLVIGPHGIDLALRGTYDIPVLLHVVVPVAAHFSFDDATDWFLHVGADGFGPSGGPARGPGPVQVVVLPRLLNEGAFGYLMLHGHDLPNLGGLGMNLSGFSVGFGFAINFVAGGVPVLYAELDASLVAGIGTHPVVFLAHGTLDASLHLGPFTLGGIQVTIDAEVGPGSHQWLSADVCGEVDLWLVTLRGCISLTTGSKDLSVPDPGTFPLTRVSLVDVADRELDGAGSLQDGNRDGAPTVWPDAVPVLEFSTGPDCALNPGSFLNSLSIPAGGRRIWVGPYGGTGVYGTDELQYTYTLTSLDLVQVDPATGAESPLGDLPAQWQLPRHGDPSTGKVVPGARELALLTWERLPWTRNLLDGGASVPDDPVGGLANGCHEHVDPTPSWDLGIDANRASASQPWSMPPETVPLRIASSRFDVSLETTLRGVPVTAQLVYQSGLPFAWDLGGPAPLPSVSLARRTFGGHLVLPHVVDTQTVPDSLHNQLIDQRAVSRLDFGPPLIDALVCITSDVSLLEFLHVQGVPADASDTTVDWNFVEDAAGPNNGRVRTYAPDDHARAWLAVEIAYPPIASVGVLGVRGTTPAAVQAAANANAANEAAAKADQTVAATVPPKLRDLLQPGSLYKLTVGLTCIGQRKGGDSKTFGPNVSTYWFKTAPLPAAAPQVSPRRTIFRAQDNFDPSYLERYQLGYTPDDKTAYWFPADPVAAHFSVDHVAPLAELYGHKLTVRVTRTDTPAAQPDPGQSFDASGMVELVAIDRGSPADQRLVAAVATIRAAGEAPCAVPGSGSSLVAGPLLAKQAHYDLDVFFPTAPGAPGAPGPALPGVVFSTSRYQDPGDLLTQLGFSVAGPVPTVRGDVRVQATPIVGNGTGDSALEDALARLGLTPWPNAPVARTSALWVESGADWLLRGVLMEAPEPLFRPGPPPSAAEKSPPPRFGISSLSCSGGTFDVVRQNASRTALLWLASTPFVPAGPLVLQVVARPPLVDPKSLPATTTLTGSCQVGPVPPFVADIA
;
A
#
# COMPACT_ATOMS: atom_id res chain seq x y z
N ALA A 1 29.76 23.94 5.92
CA ALA A 1 28.82 23.71 4.81
C ALA A 1 29.59 23.12 3.65
N ILE A 2 29.17 21.96 3.14
CA ILE A 2 29.80 21.27 2.01
C ILE A 2 28.69 20.96 0.99
N ASN A 3 28.97 21.13 -0.30
CA ASN A 3 28.07 20.75 -1.39
C ASN A 3 28.18 19.22 -1.57
N GLY A 4 27.14 18.48 -1.21
CA GLY A 4 27.19 17.02 -1.11
C GLY A 4 25.96 16.42 -0.44
N THR A 5 25.96 15.11 -0.26
CA THR A 5 24.94 14.35 0.46
C THR A 5 25.56 13.48 1.53
N LEU A 6 24.78 13.11 2.54
CA LEU A 6 25.20 12.06 3.47
C LEU A 6 24.99 10.72 2.74
N PRO A 7 26.02 9.86 2.68
CA PRO A 7 25.89 8.60 1.96
C PRO A 7 25.03 7.63 2.76
N ASP A 8 24.22 6.89 2.02
CA ASP A 8 23.38 5.79 2.51
C ASP A 8 24.13 4.46 2.40
N PRO A 9 23.79 3.48 3.26
CA PRO A 9 24.37 2.15 3.15
C PRO A 9 24.03 1.54 1.77
N PRO A 10 25.02 0.94 1.07
CA PRO A 10 24.74 0.20 -0.15
C PRO A 10 23.74 -0.95 0.10
N PRO A 11 22.93 -1.36 -0.89
CA PRO A 11 22.03 -2.51 -0.75
C PRO A 11 22.80 -3.76 -0.30
N GLY A 12 22.38 -4.36 0.81
CA GLY A 12 23.04 -5.53 1.40
C GLY A 12 24.30 -5.22 2.22
N ALA A 13 24.69 -3.96 2.37
CA ALA A 13 25.64 -3.58 3.41
C ALA A 13 24.90 -3.57 4.76
N ASP A 14 25.58 -4.02 5.82
CA ASP A 14 25.07 -3.80 7.17
C ASP A 14 24.98 -2.28 7.42
N PRO A 15 23.77 -1.75 7.68
CA PRO A 15 23.57 -0.31 7.82
C PRO A 15 24.38 0.27 8.99
N ILE A 16 24.58 -0.51 10.05
CA ILE A 16 25.25 -0.12 11.28
C ILE A 16 26.76 -0.13 11.10
N ASP A 17 27.33 -1.19 10.51
CA ASP A 17 28.77 -1.23 10.21
C ASP A 17 29.15 -0.14 9.21
N PHE A 18 28.29 0.12 8.22
CA PHE A 18 28.45 1.24 7.32
C PHE A 18 28.48 2.58 8.07
N GLN A 19 27.56 2.78 9.03
CA GLN A 19 27.56 3.98 9.85
C GLN A 19 28.83 4.11 10.69
N LEU A 20 29.28 3.02 11.32
CA LEU A 20 30.50 3.02 12.14
C LEU A 20 31.73 3.42 11.35
N GLN A 21 31.79 3.16 10.04
CA GLN A 21 32.93 3.49 9.17
C GLN A 21 32.97 4.94 8.68
N TRP A 22 31.98 5.78 9.05
CA TRP A 22 31.88 7.16 8.58
C TRP A 22 33.04 8.06 9.04
N ARG A 23 33.64 8.81 8.09
CA ARG A 23 34.70 9.81 8.34
C ARG A 23 34.33 11.17 7.72
N PRO A 24 34.30 12.27 8.51
CA PRO A 24 33.94 13.60 8.00
C PRO A 24 34.90 14.17 6.95
N ASN A 25 36.19 13.81 7.04
CA ASN A 25 37.27 14.21 6.13
C ASN A 25 38.11 12.98 5.78
N PRO A 26 37.73 12.18 4.77
CA PRO A 26 38.59 11.09 4.31
C PRO A 26 39.88 11.65 3.68
N PRO A 27 41.04 10.99 3.84
CA PRO A 27 42.26 11.37 3.13
C PRO A 27 42.06 11.24 1.60
N PRO A 28 42.78 12.03 0.77
CA PRO A 28 42.70 11.88 -0.67
C PRO A 28 43.46 10.63 -1.15
N ALA A 29 42.80 9.83 -1.98
CA ALA A 29 43.33 8.80 -2.91
C ALA A 29 43.40 7.33 -2.41
N PRO A 30 43.79 6.36 -3.29
CA PRO A 30 42.99 5.23 -3.72
C PRO A 30 43.39 3.94 -2.96
N LEU A 31 42.55 3.47 -2.04
CA LEU A 31 42.74 2.18 -1.37
C LEU A 31 41.42 1.39 -1.34
N PRO A 32 41.47 0.04 -1.34
CA PRO A 32 40.30 -0.83 -1.56
C PRO A 32 39.33 -0.93 -0.37
N HIS A 33 39.61 -0.24 0.73
CA HIS A 33 38.74 -0.16 1.91
C HIS A 33 38.28 1.29 2.06
N ALA A 34 37.24 1.63 1.30
CA ALA A 34 36.81 3.01 1.07
C ALA A 34 36.19 3.62 2.34
N HIS A 35 36.85 4.62 2.91
CA HIS A 35 36.28 5.46 3.96
C HIS A 35 35.03 6.21 3.44
N VAL A 36 33.94 6.19 4.23
CA VAL A 36 32.67 6.82 3.87
C VAL A 36 32.73 8.32 4.21
N GLY A 37 32.95 9.18 3.20
CA GLY A 37 32.96 10.65 3.31
C GLY A 37 31.65 11.32 2.89
N VAL A 38 31.63 12.66 2.76
CA VAL A 38 30.54 13.40 2.12
C VAL A 38 30.81 13.47 0.61
N PRO A 39 30.20 12.61 -0.24
CA PRO A 39 30.41 12.69 -1.68
C PRO A 39 29.89 14.02 -2.23
N PRO A 40 30.61 14.66 -3.18
CA PRO A 40 30.09 15.85 -3.85
C PRO A 40 28.91 15.46 -4.74
N GLN A 41 27.77 16.13 -4.54
CA GLN A 41 26.56 15.96 -5.36
C GLN A 41 26.02 17.34 -5.75
N LEU A 42 25.66 17.51 -7.02
CA LEU A 42 25.09 18.75 -7.52
C LEU A 42 23.69 18.95 -6.91
N GLY A 43 23.51 20.00 -6.10
CA GLY A 43 22.20 20.36 -5.52
C GLY A 43 21.96 19.91 -4.07
N GLY A 44 22.92 19.21 -3.44
CA GLY A 44 22.85 18.80 -2.03
C GLY A 44 23.60 19.74 -1.09
N LEU A 45 23.04 20.06 0.08
CA LEU A 45 23.69 20.89 1.10
C LEU A 45 23.86 20.11 2.41
N VAL A 46 25.10 19.92 2.86
CA VAL A 46 25.41 19.40 4.21
C VAL A 46 25.92 20.51 5.12
N LEU A 47 25.25 20.71 6.25
CA LEU A 47 25.64 21.62 7.32
C LEU A 47 25.98 20.80 8.57
N GLY A 48 27.12 21.05 9.20
CA GLY A 48 27.46 20.36 10.45
C GLY A 48 28.28 21.21 11.40
N LEU A 49 28.14 20.91 12.70
CA LEU A 49 28.87 21.50 13.82
C LEU A 49 29.55 20.37 14.59
N GLY A 50 30.83 20.57 14.95
CA GLY A 50 31.55 19.66 15.83
C GLY A 50 32.18 20.40 17.01
N ALA A 51 32.24 19.74 18.17
CA ALA A 51 32.84 20.28 19.39
C ALA A 51 33.65 19.20 20.11
N VAL A 52 34.71 19.61 20.81
CA VAL A 52 35.47 18.77 21.74
C VAL A 52 35.21 19.28 23.15
N LEU A 53 34.76 18.39 24.03
CA LEU A 53 34.50 18.65 25.44
C LEU A 53 35.46 17.78 26.26
N GLY A 54 36.00 18.32 27.35
CA GLY A 54 36.93 17.59 28.19
C GLY A 54 36.96 18.12 29.61
N THR A 55 37.50 17.30 30.49
CA THR A 55 37.78 17.67 31.87
C THR A 55 38.86 18.76 31.91
N VAL A 56 38.57 19.88 32.60
CA VAL A 56 39.44 21.06 32.62
C VAL A 56 40.74 20.87 33.43
N PRO A 57 40.74 20.18 34.60
CA PRO A 57 41.93 20.13 35.47
C PRO A 57 43.13 19.36 34.90
N ASP A 58 42.88 18.44 33.98
CA ASP A 58 43.83 17.47 33.44
C ASP A 58 43.90 17.52 31.90
N LEU A 59 43.44 18.63 31.31
CA LEU A 59 43.43 18.88 29.88
C LEU A 59 42.67 17.82 29.06
N GLY A 60 41.68 17.14 29.64
CA GLY A 60 40.82 16.16 28.97
C GLY A 60 41.30 14.71 29.04
N TYR A 61 42.29 14.42 29.90
CA TYR A 61 42.84 13.07 30.04
C TYR A 61 41.87 12.07 30.70
N ALA A 62 41.24 12.41 31.83
CA ALA A 62 40.31 11.54 32.54
C ALA A 62 39.04 11.30 31.74
N PHE A 63 38.56 12.33 31.05
CA PHE A 63 37.47 12.25 30.10
C PHE A 63 37.62 13.33 29.03
N SER A 64 37.55 12.92 27.78
CA SER A 64 37.33 13.81 26.65
C SER A 64 36.35 13.19 25.67
N THR A 65 35.59 14.02 24.99
CA THR A 65 34.65 13.59 23.96
C THR A 65 34.63 14.57 22.81
N LYS A 66 34.54 14.06 21.59
CA LYS A 66 34.20 14.82 20.41
C LYS A 66 32.79 14.45 19.97
N ALA A 67 31.98 15.46 19.70
CA ALA A 67 30.63 15.30 19.19
C ALA A 67 30.50 16.06 17.87
N MET A 68 29.77 15.49 16.92
CA MET A 68 29.42 16.13 15.65
C MET A 68 27.94 15.93 15.38
N ILE A 69 27.27 16.98 14.89
CA ILE A 69 25.91 16.91 14.36
C ILE A 69 25.95 17.48 12.94
N ALA A 70 25.44 16.73 11.97
CA ALA A 70 25.32 17.14 10.57
C ALA A 70 23.88 16.94 10.07
N ALA A 71 23.42 17.85 9.22
CA ALA A 71 22.12 17.79 8.54
C ALA A 71 22.33 17.97 7.04
N ALA A 72 21.65 17.14 6.23
CA ALA A 72 21.63 17.22 4.76
C ALA A 72 20.25 17.67 4.24
N LEU A 73 20.23 18.33 3.07
CA LEU A 73 19.05 18.78 2.33
C LEU A 73 19.23 18.49 0.82
N PRO A 74 18.16 18.28 0.02
CA PRO A 74 16.74 18.53 0.31
C PRO A 74 16.05 17.47 1.19
N ASP A 75 16.50 16.22 1.15
CA ASP A 75 15.98 15.15 2.01
C ASP A 75 16.60 15.31 3.40
N LEU A 76 15.79 15.71 4.39
CA LEU A 76 16.25 16.00 5.74
C LEU A 76 16.82 14.73 6.38
N THR A 77 18.14 14.60 6.35
CA THR A 77 18.86 13.53 7.05
C THR A 77 19.73 14.14 8.13
N VAL A 78 19.57 13.69 9.38
CA VAL A 78 20.36 14.15 10.53
C VAL A 78 21.27 13.03 10.98
N ARG A 79 22.58 13.30 11.07
CA ARG A 79 23.58 12.37 11.60
C ARG A 79 24.28 13.01 12.80
N ALA A 80 24.22 12.36 13.95
CA ALA A 80 24.95 12.73 15.15
C ALA A 80 25.98 11.65 15.48
N ALA A 81 27.24 12.04 15.68
CA ALA A 81 28.32 11.13 16.03
C ALA A 81 29.03 11.61 17.29
N LEU A 82 29.43 10.67 18.13
CA LEU A 82 30.12 10.87 19.40
C LEU A 82 31.30 9.92 19.46
N GLU A 83 32.44 10.41 19.91
CA GLU A 83 33.55 9.56 20.32
C GLU A 83 34.09 10.09 21.65
N ALA A 84 33.99 9.27 22.69
CA ALA A 84 34.46 9.58 24.04
C ALA A 84 35.64 8.66 24.40
N THR A 85 36.63 9.22 25.08
CA THR A 85 37.78 8.50 25.62
C THR A 85 37.92 8.81 27.11
N PHE A 86 38.35 7.80 27.87
CA PHE A 86 38.59 7.87 29.31
C PHE A 86 40.02 7.41 29.59
N MET A 87 40.76 8.19 30.39
CA MET A 87 42.16 7.94 30.75
C MET A 87 43.12 7.89 29.55
N ASN A 88 42.82 8.65 28.49
CA ASN A 88 43.56 8.65 27.24
C ASN A 88 43.76 10.08 26.72
N GLU A 89 44.66 10.27 25.76
CA GLU A 89 44.89 11.60 25.16
C GLU A 89 43.60 12.16 24.51
N PRO A 90 43.39 13.49 24.54
CA PRO A 90 42.23 14.12 23.93
C PRO A 90 42.19 13.89 22.42
N PRO A 91 41.06 13.45 21.85
CA PRO A 91 40.95 13.21 20.42
C PRO A 91 40.98 14.52 19.62
N LYS A 92 41.74 14.56 18.52
CA LYS A 92 41.80 15.71 17.61
C LYS A 92 40.61 15.70 16.65
N MET A 93 39.98 16.86 16.40
CA MET A 93 38.83 17.00 15.47
C MET A 93 39.13 16.58 14.02
N ALA A 94 40.39 16.65 13.59
CA ALA A 94 40.78 16.30 12.22
C ALA A 94 40.72 14.79 11.92
N VAL A 95 40.53 13.96 12.95
CA VAL A 95 40.62 12.51 12.87
C VAL A 95 39.40 11.94 13.61
N PHE A 96 38.45 11.34 12.90
CA PHE A 96 37.29 10.65 13.47
C PHE A 96 37.43 9.15 13.18
N ASN A 97 37.24 8.31 14.20
CA ASN A 97 37.32 6.85 14.07
C ASN A 97 38.66 6.28 13.56
N ASP A 98 39.81 6.68 14.13
CA ASP A 98 41.09 5.98 13.91
C ASP A 98 41.16 4.68 14.72
N ASP A 99 41.81 3.66 14.16
CA ASP A 99 42.04 2.38 14.83
C ASP A 99 42.86 2.58 16.12
N PRO A 100 42.56 1.84 17.19
CA PRO A 100 43.30 1.95 18.44
C PRO A 100 44.77 1.59 18.23
N SER A 101 45.67 2.42 18.78
CA SER A 101 47.06 1.99 18.91
C SER A 101 47.13 0.94 20.02
N THR A 102 47.91 -0.12 19.84
CA THR A 102 48.06 -1.21 20.84
C THR A 102 48.82 -0.81 22.11
N SER A 103 48.97 0.50 22.35
CA SER A 103 49.68 1.14 23.46
C SER A 103 48.78 1.99 24.37
N ASP A 104 47.49 2.15 24.04
CA ASP A 104 46.58 3.03 24.77
C ASP A 104 45.89 2.29 25.93
N VAL A 105 45.90 2.91 27.12
CA VAL A 105 45.22 2.41 28.32
C VAL A 105 43.90 3.18 28.47
N GLY A 106 42.76 2.49 28.63
CA GLY A 106 41.49 3.16 28.98
C GLY A 106 40.24 2.66 28.28
N ALA A 107 39.14 3.39 28.47
CA ALA A 107 37.86 3.11 27.82
C ALA A 107 37.64 4.07 26.65
N ARG A 108 37.09 3.59 25.53
CA ARG A 108 36.65 4.40 24.39
C ARG A 108 35.25 3.98 23.97
N ILE A 109 34.39 4.95 23.72
CA ILE A 109 33.02 4.75 23.27
C ILE A 109 32.83 5.54 21.99
N ILE A 110 32.46 4.86 20.90
CA ILE A 110 32.02 5.48 19.66
C ILE A 110 30.50 5.30 19.60
N GLY A 111 29.76 6.37 19.34
CA GLY A 111 28.31 6.35 19.21
C GLY A 111 27.88 7.12 17.96
N LEU A 112 26.84 6.66 17.29
CA LEU A 112 26.30 7.28 16.10
C LEU A 112 24.78 7.10 16.07
N LEU A 113 24.09 8.17 15.69
CA LEU A 113 22.65 8.24 15.50
C LEU A 113 22.39 8.81 14.11
N VAL A 114 21.63 8.10 13.27
CA VAL A 114 21.14 8.60 11.98
C VAL A 114 19.63 8.66 12.04
N ILE A 115 19.08 9.78 11.59
CA ILE A 115 17.67 9.95 11.31
C ILE A 115 17.59 10.23 9.82
N GLY A 116 17.21 9.22 9.05
CA GLY A 116 17.07 9.28 7.61
C GLY A 116 15.59 9.28 7.17
N PRO A 117 15.33 9.29 5.86
CA PRO A 117 13.97 9.22 5.32
C PRO A 117 13.28 7.86 5.62
N HIS A 118 14.05 6.80 5.80
CA HIS A 118 13.56 5.42 5.98
C HIS A 118 13.54 4.94 7.44
N GLY A 119 14.12 5.68 8.39
CA GLY A 119 14.17 5.24 9.78
C GLY A 119 15.23 5.91 10.65
N ILE A 120 15.41 5.31 11.83
CA ILE A 120 16.40 5.71 12.84
C ILE A 120 17.40 4.57 13.04
N ASP A 121 18.68 4.85 12.81
CA ASP A 121 19.79 3.94 13.10
C ASP A 121 20.57 4.42 14.33
N LEU A 122 20.87 3.50 15.23
CA LEU A 122 21.75 3.73 16.37
C LEU A 122 22.88 2.70 16.37
N ALA A 123 24.12 3.17 16.41
CA ALA A 123 25.32 2.35 16.50
C ALA A 123 26.16 2.80 17.69
N LEU A 124 26.60 1.88 18.54
CA LEU A 124 27.50 2.17 19.65
C LEU A 124 28.55 1.07 19.78
N ARG A 125 29.82 1.44 19.91
CA ARG A 125 30.93 0.51 20.14
C ARG A 125 31.75 0.99 21.32
N GLY A 126 31.67 0.25 22.42
CA GLY A 126 32.55 0.40 23.57
C GLY A 126 33.79 -0.49 23.42
N THR A 127 34.96 0.04 23.76
CA THR A 127 36.21 -0.70 23.86
C THR A 127 36.86 -0.37 25.20
N TYR A 128 37.37 -1.36 25.91
CA TYR A 128 38.12 -1.18 27.15
C TYR A 128 39.38 -2.02 27.11
N ASP A 129 40.54 -1.37 27.17
CA ASP A 129 41.84 -2.03 27.04
C ASP A 129 42.73 -1.73 28.26
N ILE A 130 43.21 -2.81 28.88
CA ILE A 130 44.31 -2.79 29.84
C ILE A 130 45.42 -3.65 29.23
N PRO A 131 46.55 -3.04 28.80
CA PRO A 131 47.62 -3.76 28.13
C PRO A 131 48.06 -5.01 28.89
N VAL A 132 48.21 -6.12 28.16
CA VAL A 132 48.60 -7.44 28.67
C VAL A 132 47.55 -8.14 29.54
N LEU A 133 46.55 -7.44 30.10
CA LEU A 133 45.61 -7.99 31.09
C LEU A 133 44.22 -8.28 30.52
N LEU A 134 43.59 -7.32 29.85
CA LEU A 134 42.17 -7.40 29.50
C LEU A 134 41.85 -6.55 28.26
N HIS A 135 41.12 -7.14 27.32
CA HIS A 135 40.56 -6.43 26.17
C HIS A 135 39.06 -6.76 26.07
N VAL A 136 38.19 -5.74 26.09
CA VAL A 136 36.73 -5.89 26.00
C VAL A 136 36.19 -5.04 24.85
N VAL A 137 35.35 -5.62 23.99
CA VAL A 137 34.64 -4.94 22.91
C VAL A 137 33.14 -5.19 23.06
N VAL A 138 32.35 -4.12 23.18
CA VAL A 138 30.89 -4.17 23.32
C VAL A 138 30.25 -3.41 22.16
N PRO A 139 29.83 -4.10 21.09
CA PRO A 139 29.00 -3.51 20.05
C PRO A 139 27.52 -3.50 20.43
N VAL A 140 26.84 -2.40 20.14
CA VAL A 140 25.39 -2.22 20.31
C VAL A 140 24.86 -1.60 19.02
N ALA A 141 23.74 -2.12 18.53
CA ALA A 141 23.12 -1.68 17.29
C ALA A 141 21.60 -1.64 17.45
N ALA A 142 20.94 -0.66 16.86
CA ALA A 142 19.50 -0.65 16.74
C ALA A 142 19.05 0.01 15.44
N HIS A 143 17.94 -0.47 14.91
CA HIS A 143 17.28 0.08 13.74
C HIS A 143 15.78 0.18 14.04
N PHE A 144 15.17 1.29 13.62
CA PHE A 144 13.74 1.51 13.69
C PHE A 144 13.26 2.05 12.35
N SER A 145 12.57 1.22 11.57
CA SER A 145 12.04 1.61 10.26
C SER A 145 10.84 2.56 10.39
N PHE A 146 10.74 3.55 9.49
CA PHE A 146 9.53 4.35 9.28
C PHE A 146 8.60 3.71 8.24
N ASP A 147 9.14 2.81 7.42
CA ASP A 147 8.40 2.12 6.36
C ASP A 147 7.61 0.91 6.91
N ASP A 148 8.14 0.24 7.95
CA ASP A 148 7.48 -0.87 8.66
C ASP A 148 7.68 -0.78 10.18
N ALA A 149 6.59 -0.58 10.93
CA ALA A 149 6.63 -0.48 12.39
C ALA A 149 7.02 -1.80 13.11
N THR A 150 7.01 -2.93 12.40
CA THR A 150 7.45 -4.23 12.91
C THR A 150 8.91 -4.53 12.57
N ASP A 151 9.48 -3.84 11.58
CA ASP A 151 10.89 -3.96 11.18
C ASP A 151 11.79 -3.07 12.05
N TRP A 152 12.04 -3.55 13.25
CA TRP A 152 12.99 -2.95 14.17
C TRP A 152 13.80 -4.02 14.88
N PHE A 153 15.04 -3.68 15.24
CA PHE A 153 15.89 -4.55 16.04
C PHE A 153 16.74 -3.77 17.05
N LEU A 154 17.18 -4.47 18.09
CA LEU A 154 18.15 -4.02 19.09
C LEU A 154 19.11 -5.16 19.39
N HIS A 155 20.39 -4.98 19.06
CA HIS A 155 21.47 -5.92 19.32
C HIS A 155 22.42 -5.37 20.38
N VAL A 156 22.75 -6.18 21.37
CA VAL A 156 23.91 -6.04 22.26
C VAL A 156 24.85 -7.20 21.91
N GLY A 157 25.69 -6.98 20.92
CA GLY A 157 26.31 -8.05 20.13
C GLY A 157 25.32 -8.74 19.19
N ALA A 158 25.84 -9.24 18.08
CA ALA A 158 25.10 -10.04 17.11
C ALA A 158 25.84 -11.36 16.82
N ASP A 159 25.11 -12.35 16.30
CA ASP A 159 25.65 -13.68 16.02
C ASP A 159 26.47 -13.76 14.71
N GLY A 160 26.43 -12.73 13.85
CA GLY A 160 27.17 -12.71 12.58
C GLY A 160 26.55 -13.58 11.48
N PHE A 161 25.34 -14.10 11.68
CA PHE A 161 24.61 -14.88 10.68
C PHE A 161 23.44 -14.06 10.12
N GLY A 162 22.99 -14.35 8.91
CA GLY A 162 21.84 -13.68 8.29
C GLY A 162 20.77 -14.70 7.88
N PRO A 163 19.59 -14.24 7.41
CA PRO A 163 18.69 -15.09 6.63
C PRO A 163 19.47 -15.68 5.44
N SER A 164 19.11 -16.89 4.99
CA SER A 164 19.81 -17.55 3.88
C SER A 164 19.91 -16.62 2.65
N GLY A 165 21.15 -16.27 2.25
CA GLY A 165 21.42 -15.35 1.15
C GLY A 165 21.31 -13.84 1.47
N GLY A 166 21.01 -13.47 2.71
CA GLY A 166 21.02 -12.09 3.21
C GLY A 166 22.35 -11.68 3.85
N PRO A 167 22.56 -10.37 4.12
CA PRO A 167 23.75 -9.90 4.82
C PRO A 167 23.84 -10.48 6.23
N ALA A 168 25.07 -10.75 6.67
CA ALA A 168 25.36 -11.14 8.04
C ALA A 168 24.89 -10.05 9.02
N ARG A 169 24.29 -10.45 10.14
CA ARG A 169 23.90 -9.52 11.21
C ARG A 169 25.15 -8.97 11.92
N GLY A 170 25.48 -7.71 11.72
CA GLY A 170 26.50 -6.99 12.50
C GLY A 170 25.95 -6.41 13.81
N PRO A 171 26.83 -5.83 14.66
CA PRO A 171 28.26 -5.57 14.44
C PRO A 171 29.19 -6.70 14.94
N GLY A 172 28.68 -7.94 15.00
CA GLY A 172 29.36 -9.08 15.62
C GLY A 172 29.17 -9.13 17.15
N PRO A 173 29.69 -10.16 17.84
CA PRO A 173 29.39 -10.38 19.25
C PRO A 173 30.18 -9.46 20.20
N VAL A 174 29.71 -9.34 21.43
CA VAL A 174 30.51 -8.82 22.55
C VAL A 174 31.69 -9.75 22.78
N GLN A 175 32.90 -9.22 22.86
CA GLN A 175 34.13 -10.01 23.02
C GLN A 175 34.90 -9.59 24.27
N VAL A 176 35.43 -10.57 24.99
CA VAL A 176 36.32 -10.39 26.14
C VAL A 176 37.53 -11.30 25.95
N VAL A 177 38.73 -10.73 25.98
CA VAL A 177 39.99 -11.49 25.94
C VAL A 177 40.79 -11.19 27.21
N VAL A 178 41.11 -12.24 27.97
CA VAL A 178 41.92 -12.17 29.19
C VAL A 178 43.35 -12.60 28.87
N LEU A 179 44.33 -11.83 29.35
CA LEU A 179 45.74 -12.07 29.11
C LEU A 179 46.08 -12.29 27.61
N PRO A 180 45.73 -11.34 26.70
CA PRO A 180 45.83 -11.50 25.25
C PRO A 180 47.24 -11.81 24.71
N ARG A 181 48.29 -11.60 25.51
CA ARG A 181 49.70 -11.89 25.15
C ARG A 181 50.31 -13.10 25.87
N LEU A 182 49.59 -13.73 26.81
CA LEU A 182 50.07 -14.91 27.55
C LEU A 182 49.20 -16.14 27.28
N LEU A 183 47.90 -16.06 27.55
CA LEU A 183 46.97 -17.18 27.47
C LEU A 183 46.00 -17.05 26.29
N ASN A 184 45.63 -15.81 25.92
CA ASN A 184 44.66 -15.50 24.87
C ASN A 184 43.30 -16.19 25.08
N GLU A 185 42.84 -16.25 26.34
CA GLU A 185 41.54 -16.84 26.71
C GLU A 185 40.41 -15.91 26.29
N GLY A 186 39.48 -16.44 25.49
CA GLY A 186 38.41 -15.66 24.86
C GLY A 186 37.03 -16.09 25.32
N ALA A 187 36.17 -15.11 25.58
CA ALA A 187 34.73 -15.31 25.69
C ALA A 187 34.00 -14.35 24.76
N PHE A 188 32.91 -14.80 24.16
CA PHE A 188 32.00 -13.93 23.43
C PHE A 188 30.56 -14.14 23.85
N GLY A 189 29.71 -13.14 23.61
CA GLY A 189 28.28 -13.27 23.78
C GLY A 189 27.48 -12.24 23.00
N TYR A 190 26.19 -12.49 22.84
CA TYR A 190 25.27 -11.59 22.15
C TYR A 190 23.86 -11.71 22.71
N LEU A 191 23.09 -10.63 22.58
CA LEU A 191 21.67 -10.55 22.86
C LEU A 191 21.01 -9.72 21.77
N MET A 192 20.06 -10.29 21.06
CA MET A 192 19.35 -9.68 19.93
C MET A 192 17.85 -9.69 20.22
N LEU A 193 17.20 -8.54 20.00
CA LEU A 193 15.77 -8.36 20.11
C LEU A 193 15.25 -7.88 18.75
N HIS A 194 14.21 -8.51 18.23
CA HIS A 194 13.59 -8.17 16.96
C HIS A 194 12.08 -7.97 17.15
N GLY A 195 11.52 -6.96 16.47
CA GLY A 195 10.08 -6.72 16.39
C GLY A 195 9.32 -7.75 15.56
N HIS A 196 10.04 -8.43 14.68
CA HIS A 196 9.64 -9.50 13.78
C HIS A 196 10.61 -10.69 13.96
N ASP A 197 10.66 -11.60 13.01
CA ASP A 197 11.37 -12.87 12.99
C ASP A 197 12.90 -12.70 13.15
N LEU A 198 13.50 -13.76 13.70
CA LEU A 198 14.93 -13.95 13.81
C LEU A 198 15.31 -15.29 13.16
N PRO A 199 15.58 -15.31 11.83
CA PRO A 199 15.91 -16.52 11.11
C PRO A 199 17.37 -16.94 11.34
N ASN A 200 17.62 -18.25 11.32
CA ASN A 200 18.96 -18.85 11.39
C ASN A 200 19.81 -18.34 12.57
N LEU A 201 19.25 -18.34 13.78
CA LEU A 201 19.95 -17.93 14.99
C LEU A 201 21.21 -18.79 15.21
N GLY A 202 22.37 -18.14 15.33
CA GLY A 202 23.66 -18.79 15.57
C GLY A 202 24.18 -19.67 14.42
N GLY A 203 23.58 -19.59 13.23
CA GLY A 203 23.94 -20.45 12.09
C GLY A 203 23.43 -21.89 12.20
N LEU A 204 22.52 -22.16 13.14
CA LEU A 204 22.04 -23.49 13.49
C LEU A 204 20.68 -23.83 12.83
N GLY A 205 20.18 -22.99 11.93
CA GLY A 205 18.85 -23.16 11.32
C GLY A 205 17.68 -22.95 12.28
N MET A 206 17.92 -22.38 13.47
CA MET A 206 16.87 -22.01 14.41
C MET A 206 16.13 -20.76 13.92
N ASN A 207 14.87 -20.93 13.51
CA ASN A 207 14.03 -19.84 13.00
C ASN A 207 12.99 -19.46 14.04
N LEU A 208 13.03 -18.21 14.51
CA LEU A 208 12.05 -17.65 15.43
C LEU A 208 11.14 -16.69 14.67
N SER A 209 9.83 -16.74 14.93
CA SER A 209 8.86 -15.89 14.28
C SER A 209 8.07 -15.02 15.26
N GLY A 210 7.61 -13.85 14.81
CA GLY A 210 7.01 -12.83 15.65
C GLY A 210 8.06 -12.06 16.45
N PHE A 211 7.68 -11.44 17.57
CA PHE A 211 8.67 -10.82 18.45
C PHE A 211 9.68 -11.88 18.89
N SER A 212 10.95 -11.62 18.61
CA SER A 212 11.99 -12.63 18.75
C SER A 212 13.14 -12.11 19.61
N VAL A 213 13.60 -12.95 20.54
CA VAL A 213 14.77 -12.68 21.37
C VAL A 213 15.76 -13.82 21.16
N GLY A 214 16.94 -13.52 20.64
CA GLY A 214 18.04 -14.48 20.50
C GLY A 214 19.19 -14.11 21.43
N PHE A 215 19.80 -15.08 22.09
CA PHE A 215 21.02 -14.86 22.86
C PHE A 215 21.98 -16.03 22.68
N GLY A 216 23.26 -15.76 22.88
CA GLY A 216 24.26 -16.82 22.87
C GLY A 216 25.54 -16.38 23.51
N PHE A 217 26.35 -17.35 23.92
CA PHE A 217 27.70 -17.13 24.42
C PHE A 217 28.58 -18.32 24.11
N ALA A 218 29.89 -18.08 24.05
CA ALA A 218 30.88 -19.14 24.15
C ALA A 218 32.08 -18.69 24.97
N ILE A 219 32.73 -19.66 25.61
CA ILE A 219 33.91 -19.48 26.46
C ILE A 219 34.93 -20.53 26.05
N ASN A 220 36.15 -20.09 25.74
CA ASN A 220 37.32 -20.93 25.56
C ASN A 220 38.31 -20.66 26.70
N PHE A 221 38.74 -21.71 27.38
CA PHE A 221 39.63 -21.62 28.53
C PHE A 221 40.73 -22.69 28.44
N VAL A 222 41.99 -22.27 28.60
CA VAL A 222 43.17 -23.15 28.56
C VAL A 222 44.00 -22.98 29.81
N ALA A 223 43.96 -23.98 30.70
CA ALA A 223 44.72 -23.96 31.96
C ALA A 223 45.94 -24.89 31.92
N GLY A 224 47.14 -24.32 31.93
CA GLY A 224 48.39 -25.07 32.13
C GLY A 224 49.58 -24.54 31.34
N GLY A 225 50.65 -25.34 31.28
CA GLY A 225 51.87 -25.02 30.54
C GLY A 225 51.93 -25.80 29.23
N VAL A 226 51.51 -25.18 28.13
CA VAL A 226 51.64 -25.74 26.78
C VAL A 226 53.14 -25.93 26.44
N PRO A 227 53.58 -27.08 25.87
CA PRO A 227 52.80 -28.27 25.49
C PRO A 227 52.87 -29.43 26.51
N VAL A 228 53.32 -29.19 27.74
CA VAL A 228 53.67 -30.27 28.69
C VAL A 228 52.46 -30.78 29.48
N LEU A 229 51.64 -29.87 30.03
CA LEU A 229 50.45 -30.20 30.80
C LEU A 229 49.46 -29.04 30.71
N TYR A 230 48.34 -29.24 30.02
CA TYR A 230 47.30 -28.23 29.89
C TYR A 230 45.92 -28.88 29.77
N ALA A 231 44.89 -28.19 30.25
CA ALA A 231 43.49 -28.55 30.08
C ALA A 231 42.81 -27.53 29.17
N GLU A 232 41.99 -27.99 28.23
CA GLU A 232 41.16 -27.14 27.38
C GLU A 232 39.70 -27.35 27.74
N LEU A 233 38.94 -26.26 27.77
CA LEU A 233 37.51 -26.24 28.00
C LEU A 233 36.87 -25.26 27.02
N ASP A 234 36.00 -25.77 26.17
CA ASP A 234 35.16 -25.03 25.25
C ASP A 234 33.70 -25.23 25.63
N ALA A 235 32.98 -24.15 25.91
CA ALA A 235 31.56 -24.20 26.24
C ALA A 235 30.82 -23.19 25.39
N SER A 236 29.72 -23.58 24.75
CA SER A 236 28.85 -22.69 23.99
C SER A 236 27.37 -22.94 24.26
N LEU A 237 26.56 -21.89 24.19
CA LEU A 237 25.11 -21.95 24.25
C LEU A 237 24.52 -20.92 23.31
N VAL A 238 23.56 -21.34 22.50
CA VAL A 238 22.69 -20.48 21.69
C VAL A 238 21.26 -20.79 22.06
N ALA A 239 20.46 -19.78 22.36
CA ALA A 239 19.06 -19.97 22.69
C ALA A 239 18.21 -18.79 22.25
N GLY A 240 16.93 -19.03 22.01
CA GLY A 240 16.03 -18.01 21.52
C GLY A 240 14.56 -18.27 21.84
N ILE A 241 13.81 -17.18 21.89
CA ILE A 241 12.36 -17.15 22.12
C ILE A 241 11.70 -16.48 20.91
N GLY A 242 10.69 -17.11 20.33
CA GLY A 242 9.76 -16.48 19.37
C GLY A 242 8.37 -16.42 19.99
N THR A 243 7.52 -15.48 19.58
CA THR A 243 6.14 -15.35 20.12
C THR A 243 5.05 -15.89 19.19
N HIS A 244 5.35 -16.20 17.93
CA HIS A 244 4.36 -16.63 16.95
C HIS A 244 4.76 -17.95 16.24
N PRO A 245 4.52 -19.12 16.85
CA PRO A 245 3.99 -19.34 18.21
C PRO A 245 5.04 -19.13 19.31
N VAL A 246 4.61 -19.09 20.58
CA VAL A 246 5.55 -19.01 21.72
C VAL A 246 6.40 -20.27 21.78
N VAL A 247 7.66 -20.16 21.36
CA VAL A 247 8.64 -21.26 21.34
C VAL A 247 9.93 -20.81 21.98
N PHE A 248 10.59 -21.72 22.69
CA PHE A 248 11.94 -21.58 23.21
C PHE A 248 12.80 -22.69 22.61
N LEU A 249 13.85 -22.30 21.89
CA LEU A 249 14.83 -23.20 21.28
C LEU A 249 16.18 -22.96 21.97
N ALA A 250 16.93 -24.01 22.26
CA ALA A 250 18.30 -23.90 22.76
C ALA A 250 19.18 -25.04 22.24
N HIS A 251 20.41 -24.70 21.90
CA HIS A 251 21.48 -25.61 21.52
C HIS A 251 22.74 -25.26 22.30
N GLY A 252 23.40 -26.23 22.91
CA GLY A 252 24.63 -26.01 23.65
C GLY A 252 25.65 -27.11 23.43
N THR A 253 26.93 -26.74 23.45
CA THR A 253 28.06 -27.67 23.34
C THR A 253 29.03 -27.47 24.51
N LEU A 254 29.63 -28.56 24.97
CA LEU A 254 30.70 -28.56 25.97
C LEU A 254 31.75 -29.57 25.56
N ASP A 255 32.94 -29.09 25.21
CA ASP A 255 34.11 -29.89 24.91
C ASP A 255 35.17 -29.65 25.99
N ALA A 256 35.67 -30.71 26.61
CA ALA A 256 36.73 -30.62 27.62
C ALA A 256 37.80 -31.67 27.38
N SER A 257 39.06 -31.31 27.48
CA SER A 257 40.20 -32.22 27.29
C SER A 257 41.32 -31.94 28.31
N LEU A 258 42.07 -32.98 28.69
CA LEU A 258 43.28 -32.84 29.50
C LEU A 258 44.48 -33.45 28.77
N HIS A 259 45.45 -32.62 28.43
CA HIS A 259 46.66 -33.01 27.74
C HIS A 259 47.82 -33.22 28.74
N LEU A 260 48.42 -34.41 28.71
CA LEU A 260 49.52 -34.85 29.56
C LEU A 260 50.69 -35.31 28.66
N GLY A 261 51.47 -34.37 28.15
CA GLY A 261 52.56 -34.67 27.20
C GLY A 261 52.04 -35.33 25.91
N PRO A 262 52.45 -36.56 25.55
CA PRO A 262 51.97 -37.25 24.35
C PRO A 262 50.58 -37.91 24.51
N PHE A 263 49.90 -37.78 25.66
CA PHE A 263 48.61 -38.41 25.94
C PHE A 263 47.51 -37.35 26.11
N THR A 264 46.31 -37.64 25.61
CA THR A 264 45.10 -36.84 25.86
C THR A 264 44.10 -37.68 26.63
N LEU A 265 43.82 -37.30 27.88
CA LEU A 265 42.85 -37.97 28.74
C LEU A 265 41.53 -37.19 28.75
N GLY A 266 40.44 -37.90 28.44
CA GLY A 266 39.09 -37.44 28.73
C GLY A 266 38.59 -36.32 27.83
N GLY A 267 38.68 -36.48 26.50
CA GLY A 267 37.95 -35.66 25.55
C GLY A 267 36.45 -35.91 25.71
N ILE A 268 35.78 -35.10 26.54
CA ILE A 268 34.34 -35.20 26.78
C ILE A 268 33.68 -34.16 25.88
N GLN A 269 32.89 -34.64 24.92
CA GLN A 269 32.02 -33.84 24.08
C GLN A 269 30.58 -34.05 24.53
N VAL A 270 29.91 -32.97 24.94
CA VAL A 270 28.48 -32.94 25.26
C VAL A 270 27.77 -32.02 24.29
N THR A 271 26.72 -32.49 23.64
CA THR A 271 25.79 -31.66 22.87
C THR A 271 24.42 -31.73 23.53
N ILE A 272 23.76 -30.58 23.70
CA ILE A 272 22.44 -30.45 24.32
C ILE A 272 21.54 -29.70 23.35
N ASP A 273 20.40 -30.30 23.01
CA ASP A 273 19.32 -29.70 22.24
C ASP A 273 18.06 -29.64 23.09
N ALA A 274 17.45 -28.47 23.20
CA ALA A 274 16.20 -28.28 23.93
C ALA A 274 15.18 -27.51 23.09
N GLU A 275 13.95 -28.00 23.09
CA GLU A 275 12.80 -27.36 22.46
C GLU A 275 11.62 -27.36 23.43
N VAL A 276 11.10 -26.16 23.73
CA VAL A 276 9.90 -25.97 24.52
C VAL A 276 8.91 -25.15 23.70
N GLY A 277 7.72 -25.71 23.46
CA GLY A 277 6.68 -25.09 22.61
C GLY A 277 5.34 -24.97 23.33
N PRO A 278 4.29 -24.50 22.63
CA PRO A 278 2.95 -24.39 23.20
C PRO A 278 2.40 -25.75 23.69
N GLY A 279 1.69 -25.75 24.83
CA GLY A 279 1.08 -26.96 25.40
C GLY A 279 2.04 -27.76 26.29
N SER A 280 2.06 -29.09 26.14
CA SER A 280 2.93 -30.01 26.88
C SER A 280 4.25 -30.32 26.16
N HIS A 281 4.62 -29.52 25.16
CA HIS A 281 5.79 -29.77 24.31
C HIS A 281 7.08 -29.39 25.04
N GLN A 282 7.78 -30.41 25.54
CA GLN A 282 9.10 -30.29 26.15
C GLN A 282 9.95 -31.44 25.62
N TRP A 283 10.99 -31.13 24.87
CA TRP A 283 11.95 -32.09 24.36
C TRP A 283 13.36 -31.65 24.73
N LEU A 284 14.14 -32.57 25.28
CA LEU A 284 15.54 -32.37 25.62
C LEU A 284 16.32 -33.61 25.18
N SER A 285 17.33 -33.41 24.34
CA SER A 285 18.30 -34.43 23.95
C SER A 285 19.69 -34.00 24.41
N ALA A 286 20.43 -34.91 25.01
CA ALA A 286 21.82 -34.70 25.37
C ALA A 286 22.65 -35.91 24.93
N ASP A 287 23.63 -35.67 24.05
CA ASP A 287 24.60 -36.69 23.65
C ASP A 287 25.93 -36.42 24.35
N VAL A 288 26.43 -37.42 25.08
CA VAL A 288 27.70 -37.35 25.81
C VAL A 288 28.65 -38.39 25.22
N CYS A 289 29.67 -37.94 24.51
CA CYS A 289 30.74 -38.76 23.98
C CYS A 289 32.03 -38.55 24.78
N GLY A 290 32.66 -39.63 25.24
CA GLY A 290 33.99 -39.62 25.83
C GLY A 290 35.01 -40.28 24.91
N GLU A 291 36.16 -39.63 24.76
CA GLU A 291 37.31 -40.13 24.00
C GLU A 291 38.59 -40.15 24.87
N VAL A 292 39.37 -41.22 24.74
CA VAL A 292 40.70 -41.34 25.36
C VAL A 292 41.69 -41.75 24.28
N ASP A 293 42.69 -40.90 24.04
CA ASP A 293 43.75 -41.14 23.07
C ASP A 293 45.03 -41.62 23.77
N LEU A 294 45.44 -42.85 23.46
CA LEU A 294 46.60 -43.53 24.04
C LEU A 294 47.72 -43.75 23.02
N TRP A 295 48.08 -42.76 22.20
CA TRP A 295 49.24 -42.71 21.26
C TRP A 295 49.26 -43.75 20.11
N LEU A 296 48.79 -44.98 20.35
CA LEU A 296 48.70 -46.10 19.42
C LEU A 296 47.26 -46.59 19.21
N VAL A 297 46.31 -46.13 20.04
CA VAL A 297 44.89 -46.56 20.02
C VAL A 297 43.99 -45.50 20.66
N THR A 298 42.86 -45.21 20.01
CA THR A 298 41.81 -44.30 20.50
C THR A 298 40.59 -45.10 20.95
N LEU A 299 40.07 -44.82 22.14
CA LEU A 299 38.87 -45.45 22.70
C LEU A 299 37.74 -44.41 22.79
N ARG A 300 36.61 -44.65 22.11
CA ARG A 300 35.43 -43.77 22.10
C ARG A 300 34.18 -44.48 22.58
N GLY A 301 33.38 -43.82 23.43
CA GLY A 301 32.07 -44.28 23.87
C GLY A 301 31.09 -43.13 24.00
N CYS A 302 29.86 -43.29 23.49
CA CYS A 302 28.83 -42.25 23.52
C CYS A 302 27.55 -42.76 24.23
N ILE A 303 26.87 -41.87 24.95
CA ILE A 303 25.60 -42.12 25.62
C ILE A 303 24.64 -41.00 25.21
N SER A 304 23.48 -41.37 24.68
CA SER A 304 22.39 -40.46 24.34
C SER A 304 21.32 -40.48 25.44
N LEU A 305 20.99 -39.31 25.97
CA LEU A 305 19.96 -39.10 26.99
C LEU A 305 18.86 -38.24 26.40
N THR A 306 17.70 -38.83 26.12
CA THR A 306 16.50 -38.10 25.66
C THR A 306 15.41 -38.12 26.73
N THR A 307 14.87 -36.95 27.07
CA THR A 307 13.70 -36.82 27.95
C THR A 307 12.61 -35.95 27.31
N GLY A 308 11.36 -36.30 27.56
CA GLY A 308 10.20 -35.75 26.87
C GLY A 308 9.80 -36.54 25.62
N SER A 309 8.68 -36.15 25.01
CA SER A 309 8.21 -36.71 23.74
C SER A 309 8.23 -35.63 22.69
N LYS A 310 8.85 -35.91 21.53
CA LYS A 310 8.61 -35.15 20.29
C LYS A 310 7.19 -35.46 19.82
N ASP A 311 6.22 -34.98 20.59
CA ASP A 311 4.80 -35.22 20.32
C ASP A 311 4.45 -34.40 19.09
N LEU A 312 4.29 -35.07 17.95
CA LEU A 312 3.88 -34.46 16.68
C LEU A 312 2.41 -34.01 16.71
N SER A 313 1.72 -34.17 17.84
CA SER A 313 0.35 -33.70 18.01
C SER A 313 0.26 -32.18 17.85
N VAL A 314 -0.75 -31.74 17.10
CA VAL A 314 -1.02 -30.33 16.82
C VAL A 314 -1.61 -29.68 18.09
N PRO A 315 -0.97 -28.62 18.65
CA PRO A 315 -1.47 -27.94 19.84
C PRO A 315 -2.74 -27.13 19.54
N ASP A 316 -3.51 -26.81 20.59
CA ASP A 316 -4.71 -25.97 20.46
C ASP A 316 -4.31 -24.54 20.02
N PRO A 317 -4.97 -23.95 19.00
CA PRO A 317 -4.69 -22.59 18.54
C PRO A 317 -4.94 -21.50 19.59
N GLY A 318 -5.63 -21.80 20.70
CA GLY A 318 -5.88 -20.87 21.79
C GLY A 318 -7.00 -19.87 21.49
N THR A 319 -6.71 -18.83 20.68
CA THR A 319 -7.68 -17.78 20.31
C THR A 319 -8.03 -17.85 18.83
N PHE A 320 -9.32 -17.87 18.53
CA PHE A 320 -9.83 -17.78 17.15
C PHE A 320 -9.68 -16.35 16.59
N PRO A 321 -9.60 -16.18 15.25
CA PRO A 321 -9.17 -14.92 14.65
C PRO A 321 -10.17 -13.77 14.79
N LEU A 322 -11.46 -14.04 15.05
CA LEU A 322 -12.47 -12.99 15.23
C LEU A 322 -12.22 -12.22 16.53
N THR A 323 -11.83 -10.96 16.40
CA THR A 323 -11.46 -10.10 17.53
C THR A 323 -12.62 -9.26 18.03
N ARG A 324 -13.41 -8.68 17.11
CA ARG A 324 -14.47 -7.72 17.42
C ARG A 324 -15.55 -7.72 16.34
N VAL A 325 -16.76 -7.32 16.73
CA VAL A 325 -17.83 -6.94 15.82
C VAL A 325 -18.26 -5.52 16.13
N SER A 326 -18.03 -4.62 15.19
CA SER A 326 -18.33 -3.19 15.29
C SER A 326 -19.62 -2.87 14.54
N LEU A 327 -20.40 -1.92 15.03
CA LEU A 327 -21.58 -1.39 14.33
C LEU A 327 -21.20 -0.01 13.82
N VAL A 328 -21.15 0.16 12.51
CA VAL A 328 -20.70 1.40 11.86
C VAL A 328 -21.81 2.02 11.01
N ASP A 329 -21.68 3.30 10.70
CA ASP A 329 -22.50 3.95 9.67
C ASP A 329 -21.98 3.67 8.25
N VAL A 330 -22.68 4.19 7.23
CA VAL A 330 -22.31 4.08 5.81
C VAL A 330 -20.94 4.68 5.45
N ALA A 331 -20.38 5.52 6.32
CA ALA A 331 -19.08 6.14 6.15
C ALA A 331 -18.03 5.47 7.05
N ASP A 332 -18.31 4.25 7.54
CA ASP A 332 -17.40 3.48 8.39
C ASP A 332 -17.05 4.16 9.73
N ARG A 333 -17.98 4.96 10.27
CA ARG A 333 -17.82 5.57 11.59
C ARG A 333 -18.47 4.69 12.63
N GLU A 334 -17.70 4.30 13.64
CA GLU A 334 -18.18 3.46 14.73
C GLU A 334 -19.31 4.15 15.51
N LEU A 335 -20.48 3.48 15.55
CA LEU A 335 -21.66 3.88 16.31
C LEU A 335 -21.64 3.23 17.70
N ASP A 336 -21.34 1.93 17.75
CA ASP A 336 -21.18 1.12 18.97
C ASP A 336 -20.52 -0.24 18.65
N GLY A 337 -20.18 -1.04 19.66
CA GLY A 337 -19.73 -2.42 19.50
C GLY A 337 -20.88 -3.42 19.71
N ALA A 338 -21.01 -4.43 18.85
CA ALA A 338 -22.06 -5.43 19.02
C ALA A 338 -21.85 -6.23 20.33
N GLY A 339 -22.91 -6.41 21.11
CA GLY A 339 -22.82 -7.03 22.42
C GLY A 339 -22.49 -8.53 22.33
N SER A 340 -21.31 -8.93 22.81
CA SER A 340 -20.99 -10.34 23.07
C SER A 340 -21.57 -10.73 24.43
N LEU A 341 -22.80 -11.23 24.43
CA LEU A 341 -23.52 -11.55 25.66
C LEU A 341 -23.30 -13.04 25.99
N GLN A 342 -22.40 -13.34 26.93
CA GLN A 342 -22.16 -14.72 27.39
C GLN A 342 -23.35 -15.32 28.17
N ASP A 343 -24.27 -14.48 28.69
CA ASP A 343 -25.38 -14.93 29.57
C ASP A 343 -26.78 -14.69 28.99
N GLY A 344 -26.92 -14.44 27.69
CA GLY A 344 -28.25 -14.25 27.07
C GLY A 344 -29.04 -13.04 27.59
N ASN A 345 -28.38 -12.07 28.23
CA ASN A 345 -28.98 -10.83 28.70
C ASN A 345 -29.31 -9.88 27.53
N ARG A 346 -30.44 -10.13 26.87
CA ARG A 346 -30.96 -9.39 25.71
C ARG A 346 -31.18 -7.89 25.97
N ASP A 347 -31.23 -7.47 27.23
CA ASP A 347 -31.51 -6.07 27.59
C ASP A 347 -30.29 -5.16 27.42
N GLY A 348 -29.07 -5.71 27.46
CA GLY A 348 -27.82 -4.97 27.29
C GLY A 348 -27.34 -4.80 25.84
N ALA A 349 -28.11 -5.21 24.84
CA ALA A 349 -27.73 -5.05 23.44
C ALA A 349 -27.77 -3.56 23.03
N PRO A 350 -26.73 -3.04 22.34
CA PRO A 350 -26.66 -1.65 21.90
C PRO A 350 -27.78 -1.32 20.92
N THR A 351 -28.29 -0.09 20.97
CA THR A 351 -29.32 0.40 20.05
C THR A 351 -28.67 1.23 18.96
N VAL A 352 -28.82 0.78 17.72
CA VAL A 352 -28.35 1.46 16.51
C VAL A 352 -29.51 1.78 15.59
N TRP A 353 -29.25 2.45 14.47
CA TRP A 353 -30.26 2.72 13.48
C TRP A 353 -30.45 1.55 12.49
N PRO A 354 -31.60 1.48 11.79
CA PRO A 354 -31.86 0.43 10.79
C PRO A 354 -30.86 0.30 9.64
N ASP A 355 -30.05 1.32 9.41
CA ASP A 355 -29.00 1.41 8.39
C ASP A 355 -27.58 1.15 8.95
N ALA A 356 -27.45 0.65 10.17
CA ALA A 356 -26.16 0.24 10.71
C ALA A 356 -25.55 -0.93 9.92
N VAL A 357 -24.23 -0.89 9.73
CA VAL A 357 -23.42 -1.93 9.07
C VAL A 357 -22.67 -2.69 10.17
N PRO A 358 -22.94 -3.98 10.42
CA PRO A 358 -22.06 -4.81 11.24
C PRO A 358 -20.75 -5.10 10.50
N VAL A 359 -19.60 -4.82 11.12
CA VAL A 359 -18.26 -5.10 10.57
C VAL A 359 -17.55 -6.08 11.50
N LEU A 360 -17.16 -7.24 10.96
CA LEU A 360 -16.40 -8.26 11.67
C LEU A 360 -14.91 -8.01 11.46
N GLU A 361 -14.17 -7.84 12.55
CA GLU A 361 -12.74 -7.57 12.56
C GLU A 361 -11.95 -8.84 12.96
N PHE A 362 -11.08 -9.29 12.07
CA PHE A 362 -10.25 -10.48 12.23
C PHE A 362 -8.78 -10.11 12.42
N SER A 363 -8.09 -10.80 13.33
CA SER A 363 -6.63 -10.69 13.47
C SER A 363 -5.90 -11.22 12.22
N THR A 364 -6.43 -12.29 11.64
CA THR A 364 -6.01 -12.90 10.37
C THR A 364 -7.24 -13.21 9.53
N GLY A 365 -7.25 -12.78 8.26
CA GLY A 365 -8.36 -13.04 7.35
C GLY A 365 -8.61 -14.56 7.19
N PRO A 366 -9.80 -15.09 7.54
CA PRO A 366 -10.12 -16.49 7.40
C PRO A 366 -10.38 -16.87 5.94
N ASP A 367 -10.15 -18.13 5.61
CA ASP A 367 -10.69 -18.75 4.39
C ASP A 367 -12.22 -18.82 4.49
N CYS A 368 -12.94 -18.96 3.38
CA CYS A 368 -14.40 -18.90 3.34
C CYS A 368 -15.02 -20.20 2.80
N ALA A 369 -15.69 -20.96 3.67
CA ALA A 369 -16.44 -22.17 3.32
C ALA A 369 -17.82 -22.16 4.01
N LEU A 370 -18.61 -21.13 3.71
CA LEU A 370 -19.90 -20.89 4.35
C LEU A 370 -20.93 -21.99 4.04
N ASN A 371 -21.60 -22.45 5.09
CA ASN A 371 -22.85 -23.21 5.01
C ASN A 371 -24.01 -22.30 4.53
N PRO A 372 -25.13 -22.87 4.05
CA PRO A 372 -26.33 -22.10 3.73
C PRO A 372 -26.77 -21.19 4.89
N GLY A 373 -26.97 -19.91 4.59
CA GLY A 373 -27.33 -18.86 5.55
C GLY A 373 -27.59 -17.54 4.82
N SER A 374 -27.95 -16.49 5.57
CA SER A 374 -28.34 -15.20 4.99
C SER A 374 -27.29 -14.53 4.10
N PHE A 375 -26.00 -14.85 4.25
CA PHE A 375 -24.92 -14.22 3.48
C PHE A 375 -24.27 -15.16 2.45
N LEU A 376 -24.83 -16.36 2.25
CA LEU A 376 -24.20 -17.34 1.36
C LEU A 376 -24.08 -16.79 -0.07
N ASN A 377 -25.13 -16.23 -0.67
CA ASN A 377 -25.03 -15.81 -2.08
C ASN A 377 -24.15 -14.58 -2.29
N SER A 378 -23.98 -13.75 -1.25
CA SER A 378 -23.12 -12.55 -1.30
C SER A 378 -21.64 -12.88 -1.06
N LEU A 379 -21.33 -13.95 -0.32
CA LEU A 379 -19.95 -14.34 0.00
C LEU A 379 -19.48 -15.65 -0.64
N SER A 380 -20.38 -16.43 -1.23
CA SER A 380 -20.01 -17.66 -1.92
C SER A 380 -19.35 -17.36 -3.25
N ILE A 381 -18.18 -17.94 -3.39
CA ILE A 381 -17.47 -18.05 -4.64
C ILE A 381 -18.03 -19.32 -5.33
N PRO A 382 -18.64 -19.24 -6.53
CA PRO A 382 -19.04 -20.44 -7.25
C PRO A 382 -17.84 -21.38 -7.41
N ALA A 383 -18.01 -22.69 -7.33
CA ALA A 383 -16.90 -23.64 -7.50
C ALA A 383 -16.15 -23.36 -8.82
N GLY A 384 -14.94 -22.82 -8.74
CA GLY A 384 -14.12 -22.41 -9.88
C GLY A 384 -14.35 -21.01 -10.45
N GLY A 385 -15.17 -20.16 -9.81
CA GLY A 385 -15.38 -18.75 -10.17
C GLY A 385 -14.71 -17.78 -9.19
N ARG A 386 -14.76 -16.48 -9.48
CA ARG A 386 -14.36 -15.34 -8.64
C ARG A 386 -15.37 -14.26 -9.00
N ARG A 387 -16.29 -13.89 -8.11
CA ARG A 387 -17.12 -12.70 -8.37
C ARG A 387 -16.24 -11.48 -8.15
N ILE A 388 -16.26 -10.49 -9.04
CA ILE A 388 -15.43 -9.27 -8.88
C ILE A 388 -15.82 -8.55 -7.59
N TRP A 389 -17.09 -8.65 -7.15
CA TRP A 389 -17.59 -8.22 -5.84
C TRP A 389 -17.31 -9.19 -4.69
N VAL A 390 -16.90 -10.44 -4.90
CA VAL A 390 -16.47 -11.37 -3.83
C VAL A 390 -14.96 -11.61 -3.92
N GLY A 391 -14.19 -10.53 -4.08
CA GLY A 391 -12.79 -10.56 -4.49
C GLY A 391 -11.88 -11.48 -3.66
N PRO A 392 -10.64 -11.73 -4.12
CA PRO A 392 -9.66 -12.67 -3.56
C PRO A 392 -9.07 -12.15 -2.24
N TYR A 393 -9.72 -11.16 -1.64
CA TYR A 393 -9.32 -10.53 -0.41
C TYR A 393 -9.81 -11.31 0.80
N GLY A 394 -10.67 -12.34 0.65
CA GLY A 394 -10.78 -13.34 1.72
C GLY A 394 -9.37 -13.85 2.05
N GLY A 395 -8.98 -13.81 3.32
CA GLY A 395 -7.65 -14.31 3.68
C GLY A 395 -7.54 -15.80 3.39
N THR A 396 -6.31 -16.30 3.26
CA THR A 396 -6.08 -17.74 3.06
C THR A 396 -6.44 -18.56 4.30
N GLY A 397 -6.80 -17.91 5.41
CA GLY A 397 -6.98 -18.53 6.72
C GLY A 397 -5.69 -19.02 7.35
N VAL A 398 -4.58 -19.01 6.62
CA VAL A 398 -3.31 -19.59 7.04
C VAL A 398 -2.59 -18.69 8.03
N TYR A 399 -2.17 -19.27 9.14
CA TYR A 399 -1.44 -18.64 10.22
C TYR A 399 -0.46 -19.64 10.84
N GLY A 400 0.84 -19.32 10.92
CA GLY A 400 1.85 -20.19 11.52
C GLY A 400 3.15 -20.26 10.72
N THR A 401 3.98 -21.26 11.02
CA THR A 401 5.28 -21.52 10.37
C THR A 401 5.21 -22.79 9.52
N ASP A 402 6.26 -23.07 8.76
CA ASP A 402 6.39 -24.33 8.00
C ASP A 402 6.39 -25.58 8.90
N GLU A 403 6.72 -25.43 10.19
CA GLU A 403 6.71 -26.52 11.16
C GLU A 403 5.33 -26.71 11.81
N LEU A 404 4.55 -25.64 12.02
CA LEU A 404 3.20 -25.68 12.58
C LEU A 404 2.32 -24.57 11.95
N GLN A 405 1.30 -24.99 11.21
CA GLN A 405 0.40 -24.14 10.45
C GLN A 405 -1.05 -24.34 10.91
N TYR A 406 -1.81 -23.28 11.07
CA TYR A 406 -3.25 -23.28 11.32
C TYR A 406 -3.98 -22.64 10.14
N THR A 407 -5.05 -23.25 9.68
CA THR A 407 -5.93 -22.72 8.64
C THR A 407 -7.31 -22.47 9.23
N TYR A 408 -7.66 -21.21 9.41
CA TYR A 408 -8.98 -20.76 9.88
C TYR A 408 -9.95 -20.62 8.72
N THR A 409 -11.16 -21.17 8.87
CA THR A 409 -12.21 -21.14 7.85
C THR A 409 -13.51 -20.63 8.45
N LEU A 410 -14.10 -19.61 7.85
CA LEU A 410 -15.44 -19.11 8.13
C LEU A 410 -16.47 -20.09 7.56
N THR A 411 -17.21 -20.75 8.45
CA THR A 411 -18.12 -21.87 8.12
C THR A 411 -19.59 -21.52 8.29
N SER A 412 -19.93 -20.56 9.13
CA SER A 412 -21.30 -20.04 9.20
C SER A 412 -21.31 -18.55 9.48
N LEU A 413 -22.26 -17.86 8.87
CA LEU A 413 -22.52 -16.46 9.08
C LEU A 413 -24.01 -16.24 8.83
N ASP A 414 -24.74 -15.86 9.87
CA ASP A 414 -26.18 -15.72 9.79
C ASP A 414 -26.70 -14.58 10.66
N LEU A 415 -27.69 -13.86 10.14
CA LEU A 415 -28.34 -12.75 10.83
C LEU A 415 -29.84 -13.03 10.90
N VAL A 416 -30.36 -13.14 12.12
CA VAL A 416 -31.78 -13.40 12.37
C VAL A 416 -32.40 -12.28 13.19
N GLN A 417 -33.67 -12.00 12.91
CA GLN A 417 -34.49 -11.16 13.76
C GLN A 417 -35.00 -12.01 14.93
N VAL A 418 -34.94 -11.47 16.14
CA VAL A 418 -35.37 -12.16 17.35
C VAL A 418 -36.54 -11.40 17.98
N ASP A 419 -37.63 -12.12 18.25
CA ASP A 419 -38.72 -11.57 19.05
C ASP A 419 -38.23 -11.38 20.49
N PRO A 420 -38.18 -10.14 21.02
CA PRO A 420 -37.68 -9.89 22.36
C PRO A 420 -38.51 -10.58 23.46
N ALA A 421 -39.81 -10.80 23.23
CA ALA A 421 -40.73 -11.39 24.21
C ALA A 421 -40.66 -12.93 24.24
N THR A 422 -40.59 -13.57 23.08
CA THR A 422 -40.61 -15.04 22.97
C THR A 422 -39.22 -15.65 22.76
N GLY A 423 -38.26 -14.88 22.25
CA GLY A 423 -36.97 -15.36 21.78
C GLY A 423 -37.02 -16.12 20.46
N ALA A 424 -38.16 -16.14 19.76
CA ALA A 424 -38.30 -16.80 18.47
C ALA A 424 -37.43 -16.09 17.41
N GLU A 425 -36.75 -16.88 16.58
CA GLU A 425 -35.84 -16.39 15.54
C GLU A 425 -36.47 -16.49 14.16
N SER A 426 -36.41 -15.40 13.40
CA SER A 426 -36.90 -15.29 12.03
C SER A 426 -35.73 -14.98 11.08
N PRO A 427 -35.47 -15.81 10.04
CA PRO A 427 -34.40 -15.58 9.09
C PRO A 427 -34.72 -14.38 8.17
N LEU A 428 -33.70 -13.61 7.78
CA LEU A 428 -33.85 -12.36 7.03
C LEU A 428 -33.74 -12.49 5.50
N GLY A 429 -33.74 -13.72 4.97
CA GLY A 429 -33.53 -13.97 3.54
C GLY A 429 -32.07 -13.75 3.12
N ASP A 430 -31.86 -13.48 1.83
CA ASP A 430 -30.53 -13.26 1.24
C ASP A 430 -30.10 -11.81 1.44
N LEU A 431 -28.95 -11.60 2.07
CA LEU A 431 -28.43 -10.31 2.52
C LEU A 431 -27.03 -10.04 1.93
N PRO A 432 -26.70 -8.77 1.67
CA PRO A 432 -25.39 -8.40 1.14
C PRO A 432 -24.31 -8.41 2.20
N ALA A 433 -23.08 -8.77 1.81
CA ALA A 433 -21.90 -8.68 2.64
C ALA A 433 -20.65 -8.58 1.77
N GLN A 434 -19.61 -7.94 2.28
CA GLN A 434 -18.45 -7.54 1.50
C GLN A 434 -17.17 -7.49 2.35
N TRP A 435 -16.12 -8.20 1.93
CA TRP A 435 -14.77 -8.02 2.45
C TRP A 435 -14.26 -6.61 2.10
N GLN A 436 -13.75 -5.90 3.10
CA GLN A 436 -13.25 -4.54 2.98
C GLN A 436 -11.79 -4.56 2.53
N LEU A 437 -11.42 -3.65 1.63
CA LEU A 437 -10.02 -3.53 1.25
C LEU A 437 -9.25 -2.92 2.42
N PRO A 438 -8.04 -3.43 2.74
CA PRO A 438 -7.28 -2.94 3.87
C PRO A 438 -6.95 -1.46 3.73
N ARG A 439 -7.06 -0.75 4.86
CA ARG A 439 -6.81 0.70 5.00
C ARG A 439 -5.35 1.08 4.75
N HIS A 440 -4.46 0.10 4.85
CA HIS A 440 -3.06 0.19 4.53
C HIS A 440 -2.78 -0.86 3.46
N GLY A 441 -2.60 -0.42 2.20
CA GLY A 441 -1.86 -1.24 1.26
C GLY A 441 -0.40 -1.26 1.73
N ASP A 442 0.29 -2.39 1.60
CA ASP A 442 1.75 -2.43 1.64
C ASP A 442 2.24 -1.89 0.29
N PRO A 443 2.74 -0.64 0.18
CA PRO A 443 3.21 -0.10 -1.09
C PRO A 443 4.52 -0.73 -1.56
N SER A 444 5.19 -1.53 -0.73
CA SER A 444 6.65 -1.66 -0.84
C SER A 444 7.15 -2.97 -1.42
N THR A 445 6.30 -3.97 -1.67
CA THR A 445 6.86 -5.29 -1.98
C THR A 445 6.22 -6.06 -3.13
N GLY A 446 5.04 -5.69 -3.62
CA GLY A 446 4.24 -6.66 -4.37
C GLY A 446 4.05 -7.99 -3.61
N LYS A 447 4.39 -8.06 -2.32
CA LYS A 447 4.04 -9.18 -1.46
C LYS A 447 2.60 -8.95 -1.06
N VAL A 448 1.88 -10.06 -1.10
CA VAL A 448 0.50 -10.28 -0.71
C VAL A 448 -0.01 -9.19 0.24
N VAL A 449 -1.00 -8.42 -0.22
CA VAL A 449 -1.94 -7.75 0.69
C VAL A 449 -2.41 -8.82 1.68
N PRO A 450 -2.08 -8.73 2.99
CA PRO A 450 -2.65 -9.65 3.97
C PRO A 450 -4.15 -9.63 3.73
N GLY A 451 -4.75 -10.79 3.39
CA GLY A 451 -6.15 -10.80 2.96
C GLY A 451 -7.03 -9.99 3.91
N ALA A 452 -8.03 -9.30 3.36
CA ALA A 452 -8.99 -8.47 4.06
C ALA A 452 -9.33 -9.05 5.43
N ARG A 453 -9.10 -8.21 6.44
CA ARG A 453 -9.32 -8.53 7.85
C ARG A 453 -10.65 -8.02 8.35
N GLU A 454 -11.40 -7.32 7.50
CA GLU A 454 -12.67 -6.69 7.85
C GLU A 454 -13.75 -7.19 6.88
N LEU A 455 -14.84 -7.73 7.43
CA LEU A 455 -16.02 -8.16 6.67
C LEU A 455 -17.22 -7.32 7.08
N ALA A 456 -17.70 -6.47 6.16
CA ALA A 456 -18.89 -5.65 6.39
C ALA A 456 -20.15 -6.38 5.92
N LEU A 457 -21.20 -6.34 6.73
CA LEU A 457 -22.50 -6.95 6.46
C LEU A 457 -23.54 -5.88 6.11
N LEU A 458 -24.61 -6.28 5.42
CA LEU A 458 -25.69 -5.39 4.98
C LEU A 458 -25.20 -4.27 4.03
N THR A 459 -24.08 -4.47 3.34
CA THR A 459 -23.51 -3.53 2.38
C THR A 459 -22.77 -4.24 1.26
N TRP A 460 -22.73 -3.60 0.09
CA TRP A 460 -21.93 -3.99 -1.07
C TRP A 460 -20.65 -3.16 -1.22
N GLU A 461 -20.46 -2.16 -0.34
CA GLU A 461 -19.35 -1.23 -0.41
C GLU A 461 -18.07 -1.84 0.21
N ARG A 462 -16.92 -1.58 -0.44
CA ARG A 462 -15.60 -2.14 -0.09
C ARG A 462 -14.64 -1.17 0.59
N LEU A 463 -14.94 0.12 0.43
CA LEU A 463 -14.06 1.24 0.75
C LEU A 463 -14.79 2.38 1.49
N PRO A 464 -15.78 2.10 2.38
CA PRO A 464 -16.52 3.17 3.05
C PRO A 464 -15.58 4.07 3.87
N TRP A 465 -14.45 3.53 4.38
CA TRP A 465 -13.42 4.28 5.07
C TRP A 465 -12.75 5.38 4.22
N THR A 466 -12.68 5.22 2.89
CA THR A 466 -12.06 6.23 2.00
C THR A 466 -12.83 7.55 2.00
N ARG A 467 -14.13 7.54 2.31
CA ARG A 467 -14.97 8.74 2.41
C ARG A 467 -14.56 9.66 3.57
N ASN A 468 -13.86 9.13 4.58
CA ASN A 468 -13.33 9.91 5.69
C ASN A 468 -11.96 10.54 5.39
N LEU A 469 -11.31 10.17 4.28
CA LEU A 469 -10.02 10.73 3.88
C LEU A 469 -10.20 12.02 3.08
N LEU A 470 -9.38 13.02 3.38
CA LEU A 470 -9.45 14.34 2.74
C LEU A 470 -9.16 14.29 1.24
N ASP A 471 -8.38 13.31 0.79
CA ASP A 471 -8.00 13.09 -0.61
C ASP A 471 -8.75 11.90 -1.23
N GLY A 472 -9.70 11.30 -0.51
CA GLY A 472 -10.45 10.13 -0.97
C GLY A 472 -9.55 8.92 -1.23
N GLY A 473 -8.46 8.75 -0.48
CA GLY A 473 -7.55 7.61 -0.60
C GLY A 473 -6.56 7.70 -1.76
N ALA A 474 -6.33 8.88 -2.34
CA ALA A 474 -5.41 9.05 -3.47
C ALA A 474 -3.94 8.82 -3.09
N SER A 475 -3.58 9.16 -1.85
CA SER A 475 -2.24 8.95 -1.29
C SER A 475 -2.08 7.59 -0.62
N VAL A 476 -3.13 6.77 -0.60
CA VAL A 476 -3.03 5.41 -0.07
C VAL A 476 -2.36 4.53 -1.12
N PRO A 477 -1.43 3.64 -0.73
CA PRO A 477 -0.84 2.65 -1.63
C PRO A 477 -1.87 1.96 -2.53
N ASP A 478 -1.49 1.72 -3.79
CA ASP A 478 -2.30 1.10 -4.85
C ASP A 478 -3.57 1.84 -5.28
N ASP A 479 -3.79 3.08 -4.81
CA ASP A 479 -4.97 3.90 -5.14
C ASP A 479 -6.28 3.10 -5.09
N PRO A 480 -6.80 2.77 -3.89
CA PRO A 480 -7.93 1.85 -3.74
C PRO A 480 -9.18 2.27 -4.53
N VAL A 481 -9.44 3.57 -4.67
CA VAL A 481 -10.59 4.07 -5.44
C VAL A 481 -10.37 3.92 -6.95
N GLY A 482 -9.15 4.19 -7.43
CA GLY A 482 -8.78 3.95 -8.82
C GLY A 482 -8.80 2.45 -9.18
N GLY A 483 -8.29 1.60 -8.29
CA GLY A 483 -8.35 0.14 -8.41
C GLY A 483 -9.79 -0.39 -8.46
N LEU A 484 -10.70 0.15 -7.63
CA LEU A 484 -12.11 -0.26 -7.63
C LEU A 484 -12.79 -0.03 -8.98
N ALA A 485 -12.57 1.13 -9.61
CA ALA A 485 -13.16 1.48 -10.90
C ALA A 485 -12.66 0.57 -12.03
N ASN A 486 -11.42 0.05 -11.91
CA ASN A 486 -10.78 -0.85 -12.88
C ASN A 486 -10.87 -2.34 -12.48
N GLY A 487 -11.48 -2.67 -11.35
CA GLY A 487 -11.39 -4.00 -10.75
C GLY A 487 -11.96 -5.14 -11.60
N CYS A 488 -12.89 -4.84 -12.51
CA CYS A 488 -13.41 -5.80 -13.48
C CYS A 488 -12.48 -6.06 -14.68
N HIS A 489 -11.37 -5.33 -14.76
CA HIS A 489 -10.31 -5.47 -15.76
C HIS A 489 -9.01 -6.03 -15.17
N GLU A 490 -9.00 -6.48 -13.90
CA GLU A 490 -7.82 -7.09 -13.29
C GLU A 490 -7.40 -8.39 -13.99
N HIS A 491 -6.12 -8.45 -14.37
CA HIS A 491 -5.48 -9.62 -14.95
C HIS A 491 -4.50 -10.25 -13.95
N VAL A 492 -4.57 -11.56 -13.78
CA VAL A 492 -3.64 -12.35 -12.95
C VAL A 492 -2.62 -13.01 -13.85
N ASP A 493 -1.34 -12.65 -13.67
CA ASP A 493 -0.22 -13.29 -14.36
C ASP A 493 0.38 -14.43 -13.53
N PRO A 494 0.83 -15.53 -14.16
CA PRO A 494 1.58 -16.56 -13.47
C PRO A 494 2.93 -16.01 -13.01
N THR A 495 3.25 -16.19 -11.73
CA THR A 495 4.50 -15.70 -11.13
C THR A 495 5.56 -16.82 -11.12
N PRO A 496 6.73 -16.61 -11.74
CA PRO A 496 7.84 -17.57 -11.70
C PRO A 496 8.52 -17.58 -10.33
N SER A 497 9.16 -18.70 -9.98
CA SER A 497 9.92 -18.88 -8.73
C SER A 497 11.36 -19.27 -8.99
N TRP A 498 12.21 -19.13 -7.97
CA TRP A 498 13.60 -19.56 -7.97
C TRP A 498 13.84 -20.71 -7.00
N ASP A 499 14.80 -21.56 -7.36
CA ASP A 499 15.50 -22.48 -6.47
C ASP A 499 16.98 -22.12 -6.51
N LEU A 500 17.58 -21.84 -5.35
CA LEU A 500 18.93 -21.28 -5.28
C LEU A 500 19.96 -22.35 -4.92
N GLY A 501 21.13 -22.28 -5.57
CA GLY A 501 22.22 -23.22 -5.30
C GLY A 501 22.82 -23.06 -3.90
N ILE A 502 22.77 -21.87 -3.31
CA ILE A 502 23.26 -21.63 -1.94
C ILE A 502 22.42 -22.35 -0.87
N ASP A 503 21.14 -22.61 -1.17
CA ASP A 503 20.21 -23.32 -0.28
C ASP A 503 20.24 -24.85 -0.50
N ALA A 504 21.12 -25.32 -1.40
CA ALA A 504 21.27 -26.72 -1.71
C ALA A 504 21.71 -27.51 -0.47
N ASN A 505 21.02 -28.60 -0.18
CA ASN A 505 21.36 -29.53 0.88
C ASN A 505 21.39 -30.98 0.37
N ARG A 506 22.07 -31.86 1.10
CA ARG A 506 22.05 -33.31 0.84
C ARG A 506 22.05 -34.06 2.16
N ALA A 507 21.26 -35.12 2.26
CA ALA A 507 21.17 -35.94 3.48
C ALA A 507 22.46 -36.75 3.74
N SER A 508 23.18 -37.13 2.68
CA SER A 508 24.48 -37.81 2.75
C SER A 508 25.28 -37.60 1.46
N ALA A 509 26.58 -37.90 1.49
CA ALA A 509 27.46 -37.81 0.31
C ALA A 509 27.14 -38.84 -0.81
N SER A 510 26.16 -39.74 -0.60
CA SER A 510 25.70 -40.72 -1.57
C SER A 510 24.32 -40.39 -2.16
N GLN A 511 23.70 -39.28 -1.76
CA GLN A 511 22.43 -38.80 -2.30
C GLN A 511 22.63 -37.55 -3.17
N PRO A 512 21.75 -37.31 -4.17
CA PRO A 512 21.79 -36.10 -4.97
C PRO A 512 21.57 -34.86 -4.10
N TRP A 513 22.05 -33.71 -4.60
CA TRP A 513 21.75 -32.42 -3.98
C TRP A 513 20.29 -32.08 -4.21
N SER A 514 19.62 -31.51 -3.21
CA SER A 514 18.28 -30.96 -3.33
C SER A 514 18.37 -29.45 -3.12
N MET A 515 17.89 -28.69 -4.10
CA MET A 515 17.68 -27.25 -3.99
C MET A 515 16.20 -27.05 -3.66
N PRO A 516 15.87 -26.58 -2.44
CA PRO A 516 14.49 -26.39 -2.05
C PRO A 516 13.89 -25.15 -2.73
N PRO A 517 12.55 -25.10 -2.90
CA PRO A 517 11.86 -23.90 -3.33
C PRO A 517 12.16 -22.72 -2.43
N GLU A 518 12.39 -21.56 -3.03
CA GLU A 518 12.49 -20.31 -2.29
C GLU A 518 11.24 -20.07 -1.43
N THR A 519 11.47 -19.67 -0.17
CA THR A 519 10.42 -19.32 0.80
C THR A 519 9.83 -17.94 0.48
N VAL A 520 9.08 -17.86 -0.63
CA VAL A 520 8.25 -16.71 -0.97
C VAL A 520 6.80 -16.91 -0.51
N PRO A 521 6.10 -15.84 -0.07
CA PRO A 521 4.68 -15.90 0.27
C PRO A 521 3.85 -16.47 -0.88
N LEU A 522 2.97 -17.42 -0.57
CA LEU A 522 2.13 -18.11 -1.55
C LEU A 522 1.19 -17.12 -2.26
N ARG A 523 1.34 -16.95 -3.59
CA ARG A 523 0.30 -16.34 -4.44
C ARG A 523 -0.51 -17.43 -5.14
N ILE A 524 -1.76 -17.11 -5.49
CA ILE A 524 -2.69 -18.03 -6.20
C ILE A 524 -2.07 -18.61 -7.49
N ALA A 525 -1.22 -17.83 -8.17
CA ALA A 525 -0.54 -18.24 -9.39
C ALA A 525 1.00 -18.22 -9.25
N SER A 526 1.54 -18.40 -8.05
CA SER A 526 2.98 -18.56 -7.85
C SER A 526 3.43 -19.98 -8.14
N SER A 527 4.58 -20.09 -8.82
CA SER A 527 5.24 -21.37 -9.06
C SER A 527 5.92 -21.87 -7.79
N ARG A 528 5.91 -23.19 -7.58
CA ARG A 528 6.77 -23.88 -6.60
C ARG A 528 7.27 -25.15 -7.24
N PHE A 529 8.57 -25.36 -7.16
CA PHE A 529 9.24 -26.55 -7.63
C PHE A 529 10.44 -26.80 -6.72
N ASP A 530 10.90 -28.04 -6.71
CA ASP A 530 12.18 -28.43 -6.16
C ASP A 530 13.07 -28.91 -7.30
N VAL A 531 14.38 -28.73 -7.15
CA VAL A 531 15.36 -29.24 -8.12
C VAL A 531 16.27 -30.24 -7.43
N SER A 532 16.37 -31.44 -8.01
CA SER A 532 17.36 -32.44 -7.61
C SER A 532 18.53 -32.41 -8.59
N LEU A 533 19.76 -32.45 -8.06
CA LEU A 533 20.99 -32.39 -8.86
C LEU A 533 21.84 -33.64 -8.60
N GLU A 534 22.12 -34.38 -9.67
CA GLU A 534 23.05 -35.50 -9.69
C GLU A 534 24.17 -35.25 -10.70
N THR A 535 25.40 -35.62 -10.34
CA THR A 535 26.56 -35.50 -11.24
C THR A 535 27.12 -36.87 -11.57
N THR A 536 27.28 -37.15 -12.86
CA THR A 536 27.88 -38.39 -13.35
C THR A 536 29.17 -38.11 -14.12
N LEU A 537 30.13 -39.03 -14.00
CA LEU A 537 31.36 -39.06 -14.80
C LEU A 537 31.39 -40.39 -15.55
N ARG A 538 31.41 -40.34 -16.89
CA ARG A 538 31.29 -41.54 -17.75
C ARG A 538 30.06 -42.41 -17.42
N GLY A 539 28.96 -41.76 -17.04
CA GLY A 539 27.70 -42.42 -16.67
C GLY A 539 27.68 -43.06 -15.27
N VAL A 540 28.72 -42.83 -14.45
CA VAL A 540 28.78 -43.31 -13.06
C VAL A 540 28.63 -42.12 -12.11
N PRO A 541 27.75 -42.18 -11.08
CA PRO A 541 27.58 -41.08 -10.12
C PRO A 541 28.88 -40.74 -9.37
N VAL A 542 29.22 -39.46 -9.33
CA VAL A 542 30.39 -38.95 -8.61
C VAL A 542 30.08 -38.92 -7.12
N THR A 543 30.53 -39.97 -6.40
CA THR A 543 30.33 -40.14 -4.96
C THR A 543 31.66 -40.20 -4.22
N ALA A 544 31.65 -39.97 -2.90
CA ALA A 544 32.83 -40.15 -2.05
C ALA A 544 33.45 -41.55 -2.21
N GLN A 545 32.60 -42.57 -2.40
CA GLN A 545 33.02 -43.95 -2.59
C GLN A 545 33.68 -44.17 -3.96
N LEU A 546 33.20 -43.53 -5.03
CA LEU A 546 33.86 -43.57 -6.34
C LEU A 546 35.26 -42.93 -6.28
N VAL A 547 35.40 -41.78 -5.64
CA VAL A 547 36.71 -41.09 -5.48
C VAL A 547 37.69 -41.98 -4.71
N TYR A 548 37.24 -42.61 -3.63
CA TYR A 548 38.07 -43.51 -2.81
C TYR A 548 38.45 -44.82 -3.53
N GLN A 549 37.55 -45.41 -4.31
CA GLN A 549 37.76 -46.71 -4.96
C GLN A 549 38.47 -46.62 -6.32
N SER A 550 38.36 -45.49 -7.02
CA SER A 550 38.88 -45.32 -8.38
C SER A 550 40.39 -45.15 -8.46
N GLY A 551 41.07 -44.90 -7.32
CA GLY A 551 42.53 -44.73 -7.28
C GLY A 551 43.03 -43.58 -8.16
N LEU A 552 42.14 -42.61 -8.46
CA LEU A 552 42.50 -41.45 -9.27
C LEU A 552 43.60 -40.66 -8.54
N PRO A 553 44.66 -40.22 -9.23
CA PRO A 553 45.83 -39.60 -8.59
C PRO A 553 45.59 -38.14 -8.14
N PHE A 554 44.33 -37.68 -8.12
CA PHE A 554 43.97 -36.28 -7.86
C PHE A 554 42.92 -36.21 -6.76
N ALA A 555 42.98 -35.16 -5.96
CA ALA A 555 41.93 -34.85 -5.01
C ALA A 555 40.71 -34.27 -5.76
N TRP A 556 39.52 -34.70 -5.34
CA TRP A 556 38.24 -34.22 -5.86
C TRP A 556 37.53 -33.43 -4.78
N ASP A 557 36.98 -32.28 -5.16
CA ASP A 557 35.91 -31.65 -4.42
C ASP A 557 34.58 -32.28 -4.87
N LEU A 558 33.77 -32.77 -3.93
CA LEU A 558 32.45 -33.33 -4.19
C LEU A 558 31.36 -32.26 -4.34
N GLY A 559 31.76 -30.99 -4.34
CA GLY A 559 30.87 -29.85 -4.43
C GLY A 559 30.15 -29.56 -3.12
N GLY A 560 29.53 -28.38 -3.08
CA GLY A 560 28.74 -27.91 -1.94
C GLY A 560 28.30 -26.45 -2.09
N PRO A 561 27.33 -26.00 -1.30
CA PRO A 561 26.92 -24.60 -1.27
C PRO A 561 28.09 -23.74 -0.78
N ALA A 562 28.41 -22.68 -1.51
CA ALA A 562 29.50 -21.76 -1.21
C ALA A 562 29.07 -20.30 -1.41
N PRO A 563 29.44 -19.40 -0.48
CA PRO A 563 29.12 -17.98 -0.60
C PRO A 563 29.87 -17.37 -1.80
N LEU A 564 29.24 -16.36 -2.42
CA LEU A 564 29.84 -15.53 -3.47
C LEU A 564 29.70 -14.05 -3.08
N PRO A 565 30.66 -13.19 -3.45
CA PRO A 565 30.41 -11.77 -3.57
C PRO A 565 29.13 -11.54 -4.38
N SER A 566 28.28 -10.61 -3.94
CA SER A 566 26.97 -10.39 -4.56
C SER A 566 27.08 -10.17 -6.07
N VAL A 567 26.51 -11.09 -6.85
CA VAL A 567 26.43 -10.97 -8.32
C VAL A 567 25.01 -10.59 -8.71
N SER A 568 24.86 -9.41 -9.31
CA SER A 568 23.57 -8.94 -9.82
C SER A 568 23.41 -9.28 -11.30
N LEU A 569 22.36 -10.04 -11.62
CA LEU A 569 21.82 -10.23 -12.95
C LEU A 569 20.53 -9.41 -13.10
N ALA A 570 20.06 -9.19 -14.32
CA ALA A 570 18.89 -8.36 -14.63
C ALA A 570 17.62 -8.75 -13.84
N ARG A 571 17.53 -10.00 -13.39
CA ARG A 571 16.36 -10.56 -12.69
C ARG A 571 16.57 -10.81 -11.20
N ARG A 572 17.82 -10.87 -10.69
CA ARG A 572 18.12 -11.24 -9.29
C ARG A 572 19.58 -10.95 -8.90
N THR A 573 19.80 -10.65 -7.63
CA THR A 573 21.14 -10.68 -7.00
C THR A 573 21.37 -11.99 -6.25
N PHE A 574 22.52 -12.64 -6.47
CA PHE A 574 22.90 -13.90 -5.84
C PHE A 574 24.04 -13.67 -4.84
N GLY A 575 23.91 -14.24 -3.64
CA GLY A 575 24.95 -14.23 -2.59
C GLY A 575 25.73 -15.55 -2.46
N GLY A 576 25.48 -16.52 -3.33
CA GLY A 576 26.12 -17.84 -3.27
C GLY A 576 25.71 -18.75 -4.42
N HIS A 577 26.31 -19.93 -4.49
CA HIS A 577 26.07 -20.94 -5.51
C HIS A 577 26.32 -22.34 -4.96
N LEU A 578 25.84 -23.36 -5.69
CA LEU A 578 26.23 -24.75 -5.50
C LEU A 578 27.45 -25.06 -6.39
N VAL A 579 28.62 -25.26 -5.80
CA VAL A 579 29.81 -25.74 -6.50
C VAL A 579 29.58 -27.19 -6.94
N LEU A 580 29.82 -27.49 -8.22
CA LEU A 580 29.72 -28.83 -8.77
C LEU A 580 31.02 -29.63 -8.56
N PRO A 581 30.97 -30.98 -8.59
CA PRO A 581 32.15 -31.81 -8.39
C PRO A 581 33.26 -31.52 -9.40
N HIS A 582 34.47 -31.25 -8.92
CA HIS A 582 35.63 -30.93 -9.77
C HIS A 582 36.95 -31.38 -9.13
N VAL A 583 38.01 -31.43 -9.94
CA VAL A 583 39.37 -31.77 -9.50
C VAL A 583 40.02 -30.55 -8.86
N VAL A 584 40.57 -30.72 -7.64
CA VAL A 584 41.31 -29.67 -6.92
C VAL A 584 42.83 -29.79 -7.15
N ASP A 585 43.55 -28.68 -6.97
CA ASP A 585 45.00 -28.56 -7.19
C ASP A 585 45.46 -28.91 -8.61
N THR A 586 44.88 -28.22 -9.59
CA THR A 586 45.11 -28.45 -11.02
C THR A 586 46.53 -28.09 -11.48
N GLN A 587 47.31 -27.39 -10.66
CA GLN A 587 48.69 -26.97 -10.97
C GLN A 587 49.71 -28.10 -10.86
N THR A 588 49.38 -29.19 -10.16
CA THR A 588 50.26 -30.36 -9.98
C THR A 588 49.99 -31.47 -11.01
N VAL A 589 48.99 -31.27 -11.90
CA VAL A 589 48.59 -32.24 -12.92
C VAL A 589 49.52 -32.16 -14.15
N PRO A 590 50.16 -33.25 -14.59
CA PRO A 590 50.98 -33.25 -15.82
C PRO A 590 50.16 -32.86 -17.06
N ASP A 591 50.72 -32.07 -17.97
CA ASP A 591 50.05 -31.56 -19.18
C ASP A 591 49.31 -32.63 -20.00
N SER A 592 49.85 -33.85 -20.06
CA SER A 592 49.21 -34.98 -20.76
C SER A 592 47.92 -35.46 -20.10
N LEU A 593 47.83 -35.39 -18.77
CA LEU A 593 46.61 -35.71 -18.01
C LEU A 593 45.66 -34.52 -17.95
N HIS A 594 46.19 -33.29 -17.96
CA HIS A 594 45.41 -32.07 -18.07
C HIS A 594 44.53 -32.09 -19.34
N ASN A 595 45.12 -32.41 -20.50
CA ASN A 595 44.37 -32.55 -21.76
C ASN A 595 43.35 -33.71 -21.71
N GLN A 596 43.68 -34.83 -21.07
CA GLN A 596 42.72 -35.94 -20.89
C GLN A 596 41.55 -35.59 -19.96
N LEU A 597 41.74 -34.70 -18.98
CA LEU A 597 40.67 -34.18 -18.13
C LEU A 597 39.82 -33.15 -18.87
N ILE A 598 40.43 -32.33 -19.74
CA ILE A 598 39.71 -31.44 -20.66
C ILE A 598 38.85 -32.24 -21.64
N ASP A 599 39.30 -33.41 -22.11
CA ASP A 599 38.52 -34.26 -23.04
C ASP A 599 37.41 -35.07 -22.33
N GLN A 600 37.48 -35.22 -21.01
CA GLN A 600 36.41 -35.85 -20.24
C GLN A 600 35.28 -34.87 -19.98
N ARG A 601 34.06 -35.40 -19.82
CA ARG A 601 32.86 -34.62 -19.48
C ARG A 601 32.23 -35.21 -18.23
N ALA A 602 32.16 -34.40 -17.19
CA ALA A 602 31.18 -34.59 -16.14
C ALA A 602 29.84 -34.03 -16.64
N VAL A 603 28.74 -34.71 -16.33
CA VAL A 603 27.39 -34.26 -16.65
C VAL A 603 26.64 -34.11 -15.35
N SER A 604 26.30 -32.87 -15.00
CA SER A 604 25.40 -32.57 -13.89
C SER A 604 24.00 -32.37 -14.43
N ARG A 605 23.09 -33.23 -14.02
CA ARG A 605 21.68 -33.20 -14.40
C ARG A 605 20.85 -32.62 -13.25
N LEU A 606 20.06 -31.60 -13.57
CA LEU A 606 19.15 -30.92 -12.65
C LEU A 606 17.72 -31.32 -13.04
N ASP A 607 17.14 -32.28 -12.34
CA ASP A 607 15.75 -32.72 -12.56
C ASP A 607 14.79 -31.84 -11.75
N PHE A 608 13.76 -31.31 -12.41
CA PHE A 608 12.74 -30.47 -11.81
C PHE A 608 11.58 -31.37 -11.32
N GLY A 609 11.11 -31.15 -10.09
CA GLY A 609 9.99 -31.90 -9.51
C GLY A 609 8.75 -31.87 -10.42
N PRO A 610 8.14 -30.68 -10.63
CA PRO A 610 7.24 -30.42 -11.75
C PRO A 610 7.99 -29.86 -12.98
N PRO A 611 7.49 -30.10 -14.21
CA PRO A 611 8.04 -29.47 -15.41
C PRO A 611 7.98 -27.94 -15.32
N LEU A 612 8.96 -27.25 -15.93
CA LEU A 612 9.08 -25.79 -15.92
C LEU A 612 8.89 -25.19 -17.32
N ILE A 613 8.11 -24.10 -17.39
CA ILE A 613 7.92 -23.21 -18.55
C ILE A 613 8.71 -21.91 -18.28
N ASP A 614 9.18 -21.22 -19.31
CA ASP A 614 10.10 -20.07 -19.18
C ASP A 614 11.29 -20.38 -18.24
N ALA A 615 11.82 -21.59 -18.40
CA ALA A 615 12.88 -22.11 -17.56
C ALA A 615 14.22 -21.46 -17.91
N LEU A 616 15.03 -21.15 -16.90
CA LEU A 616 16.40 -20.70 -17.08
C LEU A 616 17.29 -21.19 -15.93
N VAL A 617 18.59 -21.27 -16.19
CA VAL A 617 19.62 -21.62 -15.20
C VAL A 617 20.75 -20.61 -15.23
N CYS A 618 21.20 -20.18 -14.06
CA CYS A 618 22.34 -19.28 -13.90
C CYS A 618 23.56 -20.05 -13.40
N ILE A 619 24.69 -19.95 -14.11
CA ILE A 619 25.90 -20.73 -13.86
C ILE A 619 27.11 -19.79 -13.79
N THR A 620 28.06 -20.06 -12.88
CA THR A 620 29.37 -19.39 -12.80
C THR A 620 30.49 -20.37 -13.16
N SER A 621 31.51 -19.91 -13.89
CA SER A 621 32.75 -20.66 -14.09
C SER A 621 33.91 -19.73 -14.51
N ASP A 622 35.13 -20.26 -14.50
CA ASP A 622 36.33 -19.55 -14.96
C ASP A 622 36.24 -19.20 -16.45
N VAL A 623 36.65 -17.97 -16.81
CA VAL A 623 36.52 -17.44 -18.19
C VAL A 623 37.14 -18.37 -19.25
N SER A 624 38.26 -19.01 -18.93
CA SER A 624 38.99 -19.91 -19.84
C SER A 624 38.31 -21.26 -20.07
N LEU A 625 37.33 -21.63 -19.23
CA LEU A 625 36.67 -22.94 -19.28
C LEU A 625 35.20 -22.86 -19.71
N LEU A 626 34.64 -21.65 -19.77
CA LEU A 626 33.25 -21.39 -20.20
C LEU A 626 32.96 -21.81 -21.65
N GLU A 627 33.96 -21.91 -22.52
CA GLU A 627 33.77 -22.36 -23.91
C GLU A 627 33.54 -23.88 -24.02
N PHE A 628 33.89 -24.63 -22.98
CA PHE A 628 33.71 -26.09 -22.92
C PHE A 628 32.42 -26.52 -22.21
N LEU A 629 31.61 -25.55 -21.77
CA LEU A 629 30.36 -25.77 -21.07
C LEU A 629 29.21 -25.91 -22.07
N HIS A 630 28.52 -27.05 -22.03
CA HIS A 630 27.32 -27.30 -22.84
C HIS A 630 26.12 -27.45 -21.91
N VAL A 631 25.08 -26.66 -22.16
CA VAL A 631 23.82 -26.70 -21.39
C VAL A 631 22.71 -27.15 -22.31
N GLN A 632 22.04 -28.25 -21.96
CA GLN A 632 20.95 -28.80 -22.75
C GLN A 632 19.73 -29.06 -21.87
N GLY A 633 18.55 -28.69 -22.31
CA GLY A 633 17.30 -29.03 -21.63
C GLY A 633 16.73 -30.36 -22.10
N VAL A 634 16.03 -31.05 -21.20
CA VAL A 634 15.22 -32.24 -21.50
C VAL A 634 13.76 -31.80 -21.57
N PRO A 635 13.10 -31.83 -22.73
CA PRO A 635 11.74 -31.37 -22.87
C PRO A 635 10.73 -32.43 -22.38
N ALA A 636 9.61 -31.98 -21.80
CA ALA A 636 8.60 -32.86 -21.21
C ALA A 636 7.84 -33.74 -22.21
N ASP A 637 7.75 -33.31 -23.46
CA ASP A 637 7.10 -34.03 -24.56
C ASP A 637 8.05 -34.97 -25.32
N ALA A 638 9.35 -34.96 -25.02
CA ALA A 638 10.35 -35.83 -25.64
C ALA A 638 11.50 -36.13 -24.67
N SER A 639 11.19 -36.84 -23.57
CA SER A 639 12.09 -37.14 -22.44
C SER A 639 13.39 -37.87 -22.80
N ASP A 640 13.45 -38.51 -23.98
CA ASP A 640 14.62 -39.26 -24.46
C ASP A 640 15.56 -38.41 -25.34
N THR A 641 15.29 -37.11 -25.48
CA THR A 641 16.07 -36.17 -26.31
C THR A 641 16.50 -34.95 -25.51
N THR A 642 17.65 -34.38 -25.83
CA THR A 642 18.12 -33.10 -25.27
C THR A 642 18.09 -32.01 -26.34
N VAL A 643 17.88 -30.76 -25.93
CA VAL A 643 17.87 -29.58 -26.81
C VAL A 643 18.79 -28.53 -26.21
N ASP A 644 19.68 -27.96 -27.02
CA ASP A 644 20.64 -26.93 -26.55
C ASP A 644 19.91 -25.70 -25.98
N TRP A 645 20.38 -25.23 -24.83
CA TRP A 645 19.98 -23.94 -24.25
C TRP A 645 21.01 -22.88 -24.59
N ASN A 646 20.55 -21.72 -25.03
CA ASN A 646 21.42 -20.63 -25.46
C ASN A 646 21.73 -19.71 -24.27
N PHE A 647 22.91 -19.11 -24.27
CA PHE A 647 23.21 -18.07 -23.29
C PHE A 647 22.40 -16.81 -23.64
N VAL A 648 21.76 -16.20 -22.65
CA VAL A 648 20.91 -15.01 -22.80
C VAL A 648 21.43 -13.80 -22.04
N GLU A 649 22.24 -14.01 -21.01
CA GLU A 649 22.84 -12.97 -20.19
C GLU A 649 24.26 -13.40 -19.74
N ASP A 650 25.17 -12.44 -19.63
CA ASP A 650 26.56 -12.63 -19.19
C ASP A 650 26.97 -11.47 -18.27
N ALA A 651 27.57 -11.79 -17.13
CA ALA A 651 28.02 -10.83 -16.13
C ALA A 651 29.40 -11.19 -15.57
N ALA A 652 30.10 -10.19 -15.03
CA ALA A 652 31.37 -10.43 -14.34
C ALA A 652 31.13 -11.25 -13.07
N GLY A 653 31.86 -12.36 -12.93
CA GLY A 653 31.90 -13.17 -11.72
C GLY A 653 33.12 -12.84 -10.85
N PRO A 654 33.17 -13.37 -9.62
CA PRO A 654 34.34 -13.22 -8.75
C PRO A 654 35.55 -14.00 -9.27
N ASN A 655 36.76 -13.61 -8.82
CA ASN A 655 38.04 -14.28 -9.13
C ASN A 655 38.31 -14.51 -10.64
N ASN A 656 38.00 -13.52 -11.50
CA ASN A 656 38.20 -13.62 -12.95
C ASN A 656 37.26 -14.65 -13.65
N GLY A 657 36.20 -15.10 -12.98
CA GLY A 657 35.12 -15.91 -13.57
C GLY A 657 34.04 -15.07 -14.27
N ARG A 658 33.12 -15.73 -14.99
CA ARG A 658 31.86 -15.11 -15.43
C ARG A 658 30.64 -15.89 -14.97
N VAL A 659 29.54 -15.16 -14.86
CA VAL A 659 28.21 -15.72 -14.65
C VAL A 659 27.43 -15.64 -15.96
N ARG A 660 26.91 -16.77 -16.42
CA ARG A 660 26.06 -16.87 -17.62
C ARG A 660 24.69 -17.43 -17.26
N THR A 661 23.66 -16.85 -17.87
CA THR A 661 22.30 -17.38 -17.83
C THR A 661 22.00 -18.10 -19.13
N TYR A 662 21.51 -19.33 -19.01
CA TYR A 662 21.09 -20.16 -20.13
C TYR A 662 19.58 -20.34 -20.11
N ALA A 663 18.95 -20.23 -21.28
CA ALA A 663 17.52 -20.42 -21.48
C ALA A 663 17.24 -21.07 -22.85
N PRO A 664 16.13 -21.79 -23.01
CA PRO A 664 15.69 -22.30 -24.31
C PRO A 664 15.11 -21.19 -25.19
N ASP A 665 15.17 -21.35 -26.52
CA ASP A 665 14.52 -20.43 -27.46
C ASP A 665 12.99 -20.50 -27.38
N ASP A 666 12.44 -21.67 -27.03
CA ASP A 666 11.02 -21.89 -26.84
C ASP A 666 10.64 -21.77 -25.35
N HIS A 667 10.32 -20.54 -24.96
CA HIS A 667 9.91 -20.20 -23.60
C HIS A 667 8.53 -20.76 -23.21
N ALA A 668 7.70 -21.19 -24.17
CA ALA A 668 6.38 -21.76 -23.91
C ALA A 668 6.40 -23.27 -23.68
N ARG A 669 7.49 -23.95 -24.07
CA ARG A 669 7.66 -25.39 -23.87
C ARG A 669 7.94 -25.72 -22.41
N ALA A 670 7.42 -26.87 -21.96
CA ALA A 670 7.70 -27.41 -20.63
C ALA A 670 8.96 -28.29 -20.63
N TRP A 671 9.82 -28.11 -19.64
CA TRP A 671 11.12 -28.77 -19.49
C TRP A 671 11.14 -29.62 -18.22
N LEU A 672 11.67 -30.84 -18.29
CA LEU A 672 11.77 -31.77 -17.14
C LEU A 672 13.10 -31.64 -16.40
N ALA A 673 14.16 -31.29 -17.13
CA ALA A 673 15.50 -31.19 -16.55
C ALA A 673 16.39 -30.28 -17.39
N VAL A 674 17.52 -29.89 -16.81
CA VAL A 674 18.65 -29.29 -17.55
C VAL A 674 19.94 -30.07 -17.24
N GLU A 675 20.69 -30.38 -18.28
CA GLU A 675 21.98 -31.08 -18.23
C GLU A 675 23.11 -30.08 -18.52
N ILE A 676 24.10 -30.06 -17.63
CA ILE A 676 25.29 -29.23 -17.74
C ILE A 676 26.47 -30.17 -17.93
N ALA A 677 27.03 -30.20 -19.13
CA ALA A 677 28.23 -30.95 -19.45
C ALA A 677 29.47 -30.05 -19.38
N TYR A 678 30.46 -30.41 -18.57
CA TYR A 678 31.67 -29.62 -18.34
C TYR A 678 32.90 -30.50 -18.13
N PRO A 679 34.11 -29.97 -18.39
CA PRO A 679 35.36 -30.65 -18.02
C PRO A 679 35.47 -30.78 -16.50
N PRO A 680 35.83 -31.95 -15.93
CA PRO A 680 36.02 -32.11 -14.48
C PRO A 680 37.06 -31.21 -13.84
N ILE A 681 37.90 -30.54 -14.64
CA ILE A 681 38.88 -29.55 -14.20
C ILE A 681 38.28 -28.16 -14.01
N ALA A 682 37.07 -27.92 -14.50
CA ALA A 682 36.36 -26.65 -14.38
C ALA A 682 35.60 -26.58 -13.06
N SER A 683 35.85 -25.53 -12.27
CA SER A 683 34.97 -25.18 -11.16
C SER A 683 33.72 -24.53 -11.72
N VAL A 684 32.63 -25.29 -11.75
CA VAL A 684 31.32 -24.83 -12.23
C VAL A 684 30.40 -24.68 -11.02
N GLY A 685 29.70 -23.55 -10.95
CA GLY A 685 28.76 -23.25 -9.88
C GLY A 685 27.36 -22.98 -10.40
N VAL A 686 26.34 -23.61 -9.83
CA VAL A 686 24.93 -23.29 -10.13
C VAL A 686 24.45 -22.23 -9.14
N LEU A 687 24.10 -21.04 -9.62
CA LEU A 687 23.58 -19.96 -8.78
C LEU A 687 22.10 -20.20 -8.44
N GLY A 688 21.33 -20.65 -9.43
CA GLY A 688 19.93 -21.01 -9.25
C GLY A 688 19.22 -21.34 -10.56
N VAL A 689 18.03 -21.92 -10.42
CA VAL A 689 17.10 -22.25 -11.50
C VAL A 689 15.84 -21.40 -11.31
N ARG A 690 15.29 -20.85 -12.39
CA ARG A 690 14.00 -20.16 -12.39
C ARG A 690 13.07 -20.81 -13.40
N GLY A 691 11.79 -20.87 -13.06
CA GLY A 691 10.77 -21.29 -14.01
C GLY A 691 9.35 -21.03 -13.51
N THR A 692 8.40 -21.29 -14.40
CA THR A 692 6.96 -21.23 -14.12
C THR A 692 6.36 -22.63 -14.21
N THR A 693 5.61 -23.09 -13.22
CA THR A 693 4.98 -24.41 -13.29
C THR A 693 3.69 -24.35 -14.13
N PRO A 694 3.32 -25.44 -14.85
CA PRO A 694 2.03 -25.53 -15.53
C PRO A 694 0.83 -25.31 -14.59
N ALA A 695 0.95 -25.71 -13.32
CA ALA A 695 -0.07 -25.48 -12.30
C ALA A 695 -0.29 -23.99 -12.04
N ALA A 696 0.79 -23.19 -11.96
CA ALA A 696 0.69 -21.73 -11.80
C ALA A 696 0.06 -21.05 -13.02
N VAL A 697 0.42 -21.48 -14.23
CA VAL A 697 -0.20 -21.00 -15.49
C VAL A 697 -1.70 -21.32 -15.52
N GLN A 698 -2.07 -22.55 -15.16
CA GLN A 698 -3.47 -22.95 -15.10
C GLN A 698 -4.25 -22.20 -14.02
N ALA A 699 -3.65 -21.96 -12.86
CA ALA A 699 -4.26 -21.17 -11.79
C ALA A 699 -4.51 -19.71 -12.23
N ALA A 700 -3.56 -19.08 -12.93
CA ALA A 700 -3.74 -17.77 -13.55
C ALA A 700 -4.86 -17.79 -14.58
N ALA A 701 -4.87 -18.75 -15.50
CA ALA A 701 -5.91 -18.88 -16.53
C ALA A 701 -7.31 -19.06 -15.91
N ASN A 702 -7.43 -19.90 -14.89
CA ASN A 702 -8.68 -20.11 -14.15
C ASN A 702 -9.14 -18.81 -13.45
N ALA A 703 -8.21 -18.09 -12.81
CA ALA A 703 -8.51 -16.81 -12.17
C ALA A 703 -8.98 -15.75 -13.18
N ASN A 704 -8.36 -15.69 -14.36
CA ASN A 704 -8.72 -14.75 -15.42
C ASN A 704 -10.08 -15.07 -16.05
N ALA A 705 -10.35 -16.34 -16.37
CA ALA A 705 -11.65 -16.77 -16.89
C ALA A 705 -12.77 -16.49 -15.86
N ALA A 706 -12.47 -16.67 -14.58
CA ALA A 706 -13.37 -16.34 -13.48
C ALA A 706 -13.63 -14.82 -13.38
N ASN A 707 -12.59 -13.99 -13.48
CA ASN A 707 -12.70 -12.53 -13.52
C ASN A 707 -13.60 -12.06 -14.68
N GLU A 708 -13.38 -12.59 -15.89
CA GLU A 708 -14.19 -12.24 -17.06
C GLU A 708 -15.66 -12.65 -16.92
N ALA A 709 -15.92 -13.83 -16.37
CA ALA A 709 -17.29 -14.32 -16.15
C ALA A 709 -18.04 -13.43 -15.15
N ALA A 710 -17.37 -13.01 -14.08
CA ALA A 710 -17.93 -12.07 -13.14
C ALA A 710 -18.11 -10.67 -13.72
N ALA A 711 -17.17 -10.19 -14.56
CA ALA A 711 -17.27 -8.86 -15.16
C ALA A 711 -18.55 -8.77 -15.99
N LYS A 712 -18.85 -9.82 -16.76
CA LYS A 712 -20.08 -9.90 -17.55
C LYS A 712 -21.33 -9.98 -16.68
N ALA A 713 -21.30 -10.74 -15.59
CA ALA A 713 -22.44 -10.81 -14.66
C ALA A 713 -22.71 -9.44 -14.02
N ASP A 714 -21.66 -8.72 -13.62
CA ASP A 714 -21.77 -7.44 -12.94
C ASP A 714 -22.16 -6.31 -13.89
N GLN A 715 -21.65 -6.31 -15.12
CA GLN A 715 -22.11 -5.41 -16.18
C GLN A 715 -23.59 -5.62 -16.50
N THR A 716 -24.07 -6.87 -16.45
CA THR A 716 -25.49 -7.19 -16.65
C THR A 716 -26.35 -6.66 -15.50
N VAL A 717 -25.90 -6.82 -14.24
CA VAL A 717 -26.58 -6.29 -13.05
C VAL A 717 -26.60 -4.76 -13.05
N ALA A 718 -25.47 -4.11 -13.34
CA ALA A 718 -25.35 -2.65 -13.43
C ALA A 718 -26.26 -2.04 -14.52
N ALA A 719 -26.56 -2.80 -15.58
CA ALA A 719 -27.43 -2.37 -16.67
C ALA A 719 -28.93 -2.59 -16.42
N THR A 720 -29.31 -3.45 -15.46
CA THR A 720 -30.71 -3.91 -15.30
C THR A 720 -31.33 -3.64 -13.94
N VAL A 721 -30.53 -3.38 -12.91
CA VAL A 721 -31.01 -3.17 -11.54
C VAL A 721 -30.64 -1.73 -11.15
N PRO A 722 -31.61 -0.84 -10.83
CA PRO A 722 -31.31 0.35 -10.04
C PRO A 722 -30.45 -0.07 -8.85
N PRO A 723 -29.49 0.74 -8.36
CA PRO A 723 -28.71 0.37 -7.17
C PRO A 723 -29.69 -0.15 -6.14
N LYS A 724 -29.58 -1.44 -5.81
CA LYS A 724 -30.54 -2.12 -4.95
C LYS A 724 -30.57 -1.27 -3.68
N LEU A 725 -31.71 -0.64 -3.40
CA LEU A 725 -31.93 0.07 -2.15
C LEU A 725 -31.45 -0.86 -1.05
N ARG A 726 -30.54 -0.36 -0.23
CA ARG A 726 -29.92 -1.13 0.84
C ARG A 726 -30.99 -1.85 1.66
N ASP A 727 -30.76 -3.12 1.99
CA ASP A 727 -31.68 -3.89 2.84
C ASP A 727 -31.65 -3.31 4.25
N LEU A 728 -32.63 -2.44 4.55
CA LEU A 728 -32.78 -1.80 5.85
C LEU A 728 -33.39 -2.77 6.86
N LEU A 729 -32.91 -2.72 8.10
CA LEU A 729 -33.44 -3.52 9.19
C LEU A 729 -34.81 -3.01 9.64
N GLN A 730 -35.60 -3.87 10.27
CA GLN A 730 -36.89 -3.48 10.86
C GLN A 730 -36.65 -2.62 12.11
N PRO A 731 -37.38 -1.51 12.30
CA PRO A 731 -37.31 -0.71 13.53
C PRO A 731 -37.65 -1.49 14.80
N GLY A 732 -37.09 -1.08 15.93
CA GLY A 732 -37.40 -1.63 17.26
C GLY A 732 -37.14 -3.12 17.43
N SER A 733 -36.35 -3.72 16.54
CA SER A 733 -36.16 -5.16 16.45
C SER A 733 -34.82 -5.56 17.06
N LEU A 734 -34.81 -6.70 17.75
CA LEU A 734 -33.59 -7.32 18.25
C LEU A 734 -33.00 -8.23 17.17
N TYR A 735 -31.70 -8.15 16.96
CA TYR A 735 -30.98 -8.96 15.99
C TYR A 735 -29.92 -9.80 16.67
N LYS A 736 -29.75 -11.03 16.17
CA LYS A 736 -28.69 -11.96 16.57
C LYS A 736 -27.84 -12.27 15.35
N LEU A 737 -26.56 -11.94 15.43
CA LEU A 737 -25.53 -12.33 14.48
C LEU A 737 -24.80 -13.56 15.01
N THR A 738 -24.74 -14.62 14.20
CA THR A 738 -24.02 -15.86 14.52
C THR A 738 -22.83 -16.02 13.57
N VAL A 739 -21.64 -16.22 14.12
CA VAL A 739 -20.39 -16.39 13.36
C VAL A 739 -19.74 -17.71 13.76
N GLY A 740 -19.55 -18.61 12.81
CA GLY A 740 -18.91 -19.91 13.00
C GLY A 740 -17.57 -20.01 12.30
N LEU A 741 -16.53 -20.38 13.04
CA LEU A 741 -15.19 -20.61 12.54
C LEU A 741 -14.73 -22.03 12.86
N THR A 742 -14.01 -22.65 11.93
CA THR A 742 -13.24 -23.88 12.16
C THR A 742 -11.77 -23.60 11.94
N CYS A 743 -10.91 -24.42 12.53
CA CYS A 743 -9.47 -24.32 12.35
C CYS A 743 -8.90 -25.70 12.06
N ILE A 744 -8.01 -25.83 11.08
CA ILE A 744 -7.24 -27.06 10.85
C ILE A 744 -5.79 -26.74 11.15
N GLY A 745 -5.22 -27.35 12.19
CA GLY A 745 -3.79 -27.28 12.44
C GLY A 745 -3.05 -28.44 11.78
N GLN A 746 -1.88 -28.18 11.23
CA GLN A 746 -1.01 -29.12 10.53
C GLN A 746 0.41 -28.94 11.04
N ARG A 747 1.11 -30.04 11.32
CA ARG A 747 2.51 -30.04 11.73
C ARG A 747 3.34 -30.80 10.71
N LYS A 748 4.54 -30.32 10.37
CA LYS A 748 5.40 -30.97 9.38
C LYS A 748 5.78 -32.39 9.80
N GLY A 749 5.50 -33.37 8.93
CA GLY A 749 5.72 -34.79 9.21
C GLY A 749 4.77 -35.41 10.24
N GLY A 750 3.75 -34.68 10.71
CA GLY A 750 2.72 -35.14 11.65
C GLY A 750 1.31 -35.17 11.08
N ASP A 751 0.34 -35.58 11.90
CA ASP A 751 -1.08 -35.59 11.54
C ASP A 751 -1.69 -34.18 11.53
N SER A 752 -2.77 -33.98 10.77
CA SER A 752 -3.59 -32.78 10.86
C SER A 752 -4.68 -32.94 11.93
N LYS A 753 -5.03 -31.83 12.61
CA LYS A 753 -6.08 -31.81 13.63
C LYS A 753 -7.05 -30.66 13.40
N THR A 754 -8.34 -30.98 13.40
CA THR A 754 -9.41 -29.98 13.30
C THR A 754 -9.86 -29.52 14.68
N PHE A 755 -9.99 -28.21 14.84
CA PHE A 755 -10.52 -27.52 16.02
C PHE A 755 -11.82 -26.78 15.64
N GLY A 756 -12.80 -26.81 16.54
CA GLY A 756 -14.10 -26.19 16.33
C GLY A 756 -15.23 -27.20 16.00
N PRO A 757 -16.41 -26.71 15.58
CA PRO A 757 -16.71 -25.31 15.27
C PRO A 757 -16.71 -24.41 16.52
N ASN A 758 -16.04 -23.26 16.42
CA ASN A 758 -16.17 -22.16 17.37
C ASN A 758 -17.29 -21.24 16.88
N VAL A 759 -18.37 -21.15 17.65
CA VAL A 759 -19.53 -20.33 17.31
C VAL A 759 -19.63 -19.18 18.30
N SER A 760 -19.54 -17.96 17.78
CA SER A 760 -19.72 -16.71 18.53
C SER A 760 -21.06 -16.08 18.17
N THR A 761 -21.73 -15.48 19.15
CA THR A 761 -23.00 -14.76 18.93
C THR A 761 -22.91 -13.33 19.41
N TYR A 762 -23.45 -12.41 18.62
CA TYR A 762 -23.46 -10.99 18.87
C TYR A 762 -24.88 -10.44 18.73
N TRP A 763 -25.20 -9.43 19.52
CA TRP A 763 -26.56 -8.89 19.61
C TRP A 763 -26.55 -7.38 19.46
N PHE A 764 -27.57 -6.85 18.79
CA PHE A 764 -27.84 -5.42 18.68
C PHE A 764 -29.34 -5.19 18.42
N LYS A 765 -29.82 -3.98 18.71
CA LYS A 765 -31.21 -3.57 18.50
C LYS A 765 -31.27 -2.40 17.54
N THR A 766 -32.34 -2.29 16.78
CA THR A 766 -32.66 -1.07 16.04
C THR A 766 -33.54 -0.15 16.86
N ALA A 767 -33.37 1.17 16.68
CA ALA A 767 -34.17 2.17 17.38
C ALA A 767 -35.68 1.93 17.16
N PRO A 768 -36.50 1.95 18.23
CA PRO A 768 -37.94 1.69 18.14
C PRO A 768 -38.69 2.80 17.42
N LEU A 769 -39.88 2.45 16.93
CA LEU A 769 -40.88 3.43 16.52
C LEU A 769 -41.20 4.33 17.72
N PRO A 770 -41.10 5.67 17.60
CA PRO A 770 -41.39 6.56 18.71
C PRO A 770 -42.85 6.41 19.15
N ALA A 771 -43.08 6.13 20.43
CA ALA A 771 -44.42 5.98 21.01
C ALA A 771 -45.20 7.32 21.07
N ALA A 772 -44.49 8.45 20.96
CA ALA A 772 -45.02 9.80 20.86
C ALA A 772 -44.00 10.71 20.13
N ALA A 773 -44.47 11.81 19.53
CA ALA A 773 -43.59 12.80 18.89
C ALA A 773 -42.50 13.28 19.88
N PRO A 774 -41.21 13.24 19.52
CA PRO A 774 -40.13 13.62 20.41
C PRO A 774 -40.28 15.07 20.88
N GLN A 775 -40.08 15.32 22.18
CA GLN A 775 -39.98 16.68 22.68
C GLN A 775 -38.62 17.25 22.24
N VAL A 776 -38.66 18.16 21.26
CA VAL A 776 -37.49 18.86 20.73
C VAL A 776 -36.77 19.59 21.87
N SER A 777 -35.70 19.00 22.39
CA SER A 777 -34.83 19.67 23.35
C SER A 777 -33.86 20.58 22.59
N PRO A 778 -33.81 21.90 22.85
CA PRO A 778 -33.01 22.86 22.07
C PRO A 778 -31.49 22.74 22.27
N ARG A 779 -30.99 21.69 22.94
CA ARG A 779 -29.56 21.43 23.11
C ARG A 779 -29.10 20.41 22.06
N ARG A 780 -28.53 20.96 20.98
CA ARG A 780 -27.81 20.26 19.91
C ARG A 780 -26.73 19.32 20.47
N THR A 781 -27.06 18.04 20.56
CA THR A 781 -26.10 16.92 20.59
C THR A 781 -26.66 15.82 19.68
N ILE A 782 -26.79 16.15 18.39
CA ILE A 782 -27.44 15.34 17.33
C ILE A 782 -26.71 14.00 17.06
N PHE A 783 -25.53 13.80 17.65
CA PHE A 783 -24.67 12.65 17.37
C PHE A 783 -24.67 11.53 18.43
N ARG A 784 -25.49 11.57 19.49
CA ARG A 784 -25.41 10.56 20.58
C ARG A 784 -26.71 9.87 21.03
N ALA A 785 -27.90 10.35 20.68
CA ALA A 785 -29.14 9.70 21.10
C ALA A 785 -29.57 8.63 20.06
N GLN A 786 -29.02 7.42 20.15
CA GLN A 786 -29.39 6.30 19.27
C GLN A 786 -30.63 5.52 19.78
N ASP A 787 -31.09 5.81 21.00
CA ASP A 787 -32.18 5.07 21.67
C ASP A 787 -33.57 5.32 21.06
N ASN A 788 -33.76 6.41 20.32
CA ASN A 788 -35.04 6.76 19.66
C ASN A 788 -34.81 7.44 18.32
N PHE A 789 -35.64 7.13 17.32
CA PHE A 789 -35.58 7.76 16.00
C PHE A 789 -36.38 9.08 15.96
N ASP A 790 -35.74 10.14 15.45
CA ASP A 790 -36.35 11.43 15.10
C ASP A 790 -35.97 11.76 13.65
N PRO A 791 -36.93 12.03 12.74
CA PRO A 791 -36.60 12.32 11.34
C PRO A 791 -35.68 13.54 11.15
N SER A 792 -35.62 14.47 12.11
CA SER A 792 -34.68 15.59 12.06
C SER A 792 -33.22 15.12 12.10
N TYR A 793 -32.94 13.94 12.64
CA TYR A 793 -31.59 13.36 12.65
C TYR A 793 -31.12 12.89 11.27
N LEU A 794 -32.01 12.83 10.27
CA LEU A 794 -31.64 12.60 8.87
C LEU A 794 -30.86 13.79 8.27
N GLU A 795 -30.80 14.94 8.96
CA GLU A 795 -29.87 16.04 8.67
C GLU A 795 -28.42 15.55 8.51
N ARG A 796 -28.03 14.47 9.21
CA ARG A 796 -26.67 13.89 9.09
C ARG A 796 -26.30 13.46 7.67
N TYR A 797 -27.30 13.10 6.87
CA TYR A 797 -27.11 12.67 5.48
C TYR A 797 -27.23 13.82 4.50
N GLN A 798 -27.64 15.01 4.95
CA GLN A 798 -27.88 16.15 4.09
C GLN A 798 -26.56 16.82 3.70
N LEU A 799 -26.28 16.86 2.40
CA LEU A 799 -25.10 17.52 1.83
C LEU A 799 -25.36 18.99 1.48
N GLY A 800 -26.64 19.37 1.31
CA GLY A 800 -27.06 20.74 1.03
C GLY A 800 -28.20 20.82 0.02
N TYR A 801 -28.31 21.98 -0.64
CA TYR A 801 -29.38 22.29 -1.58
C TYR A 801 -28.82 22.90 -2.87
N THR A 802 -29.60 22.79 -3.93
CA THR A 802 -29.46 23.60 -5.15
C THR A 802 -30.80 24.29 -5.40
N PRO A 803 -30.87 25.63 -5.44
CA PRO A 803 -29.79 26.59 -5.22
C PRO A 803 -29.20 26.58 -3.80
N ASP A 804 -28.00 27.15 -3.65
CA ASP A 804 -27.39 27.43 -2.35
C ASP A 804 -28.13 28.55 -1.58
N ASP A 805 -27.85 28.64 -0.28
CA ASP A 805 -28.39 29.71 0.56
C ASP A 805 -28.04 31.10 0.03
N LYS A 806 -29.06 31.95 0.00
CA LYS A 806 -29.05 33.33 -0.51
C LYS A 806 -28.65 33.46 -1.97
N THR A 807 -28.80 32.40 -2.76
CA THR A 807 -28.62 32.49 -4.21
C THR A 807 -29.57 33.53 -4.79
N ALA A 808 -29.00 34.49 -5.51
CA ALA A 808 -29.76 35.51 -6.23
C ALA A 808 -29.89 35.15 -7.71
N TYR A 809 -30.98 35.60 -8.33
CA TYR A 809 -31.21 35.47 -9.76
C TYR A 809 -31.21 33.99 -10.23
N TRP A 810 -31.91 33.11 -9.52
CA TRP A 810 -32.20 31.74 -10.00
C TRP A 810 -33.14 31.80 -11.20
N PHE A 811 -32.87 31.08 -12.31
CA PHE A 811 -33.82 31.14 -13.44
C PHE A 811 -35.12 30.43 -13.03
N PRO A 812 -36.31 30.99 -13.26
CA PRO A 812 -37.56 30.32 -12.92
C PRO A 812 -37.77 28.96 -13.60
N ALA A 813 -37.11 28.71 -14.75
CA ALA A 813 -37.12 27.40 -15.41
C ALA A 813 -36.13 26.38 -14.83
N ASP A 814 -35.20 26.82 -13.97
CA ASP A 814 -34.19 25.94 -13.38
C ASP A 814 -34.81 25.11 -12.23
N PRO A 815 -34.61 23.77 -12.21
CA PRO A 815 -35.09 22.91 -11.13
C PRO A 815 -34.37 23.19 -9.80
N VAL A 816 -34.95 22.75 -8.68
CA VAL A 816 -34.32 22.81 -7.35
C VAL A 816 -34.09 21.40 -6.82
N ALA A 817 -33.18 21.22 -5.87
CA ALA A 817 -32.87 19.91 -5.31
C ALA A 817 -32.39 19.97 -3.86
N ALA A 818 -32.61 18.88 -3.13
CA ALA A 818 -31.92 18.56 -1.88
C ALA A 818 -30.97 17.38 -2.11
N HIS A 819 -29.76 17.45 -1.58
CA HIS A 819 -28.70 16.47 -1.82
C HIS A 819 -28.40 15.66 -0.57
N PHE A 820 -28.22 14.34 -0.73
CA PHE A 820 -27.97 13.42 0.36
C PHE A 820 -26.75 12.52 0.07
N SER A 821 -25.98 12.19 1.12
CA SER A 821 -24.81 11.33 1.05
C SER A 821 -25.16 9.84 0.89
N VAL A 822 -26.44 9.48 1.02
CA VAL A 822 -26.96 8.12 0.86
C VAL A 822 -28.21 8.12 -0.02
N ASP A 823 -28.54 6.97 -0.58
CA ASP A 823 -29.71 6.75 -1.46
C ASP A 823 -30.98 6.30 -0.73
N HIS A 824 -30.87 5.90 0.52
CA HIS A 824 -31.95 5.29 1.30
C HIS A 824 -32.55 6.23 2.38
N VAL A 825 -32.40 7.56 2.25
CA VAL A 825 -33.04 8.50 3.18
C VAL A 825 -34.57 8.38 3.14
N ALA A 826 -35.15 8.25 1.94
CA ALA A 826 -36.59 8.07 1.76
C ALA A 826 -37.13 6.78 2.41
N PRO A 827 -36.62 5.57 2.08
CA PRO A 827 -37.09 4.34 2.72
C PRO A 827 -36.81 4.32 4.23
N LEU A 828 -35.71 4.92 4.71
CA LEU A 828 -35.45 5.04 6.14
C LEU A 828 -36.52 5.88 6.86
N ALA A 829 -36.94 7.00 6.28
CA ALA A 829 -38.06 7.79 6.82
C ALA A 829 -39.39 7.00 6.78
N GLU A 830 -39.64 6.26 5.70
CA GLU A 830 -40.86 5.46 5.53
C GLU A 830 -40.99 4.33 6.55
N LEU A 831 -39.89 3.69 6.95
CA LEU A 831 -39.87 2.69 8.03
C LEU A 831 -40.43 3.24 9.35
N TYR A 832 -40.30 4.54 9.59
CA TYR A 832 -40.81 5.22 10.77
C TYR A 832 -42.14 5.96 10.53
N GLY A 833 -42.80 5.73 9.39
CA GLY A 833 -44.10 6.33 9.07
C GLY A 833 -44.02 7.78 8.58
N HIS A 834 -42.88 8.22 8.06
CA HIS A 834 -42.69 9.54 7.47
C HIS A 834 -42.41 9.45 5.96
N LYS A 835 -42.84 10.45 5.19
CA LYS A 835 -42.42 10.59 3.80
C LYS A 835 -41.27 11.58 3.69
N LEU A 836 -40.37 11.41 2.72
CA LEU A 836 -39.41 12.44 2.36
C LEU A 836 -40.04 13.40 1.33
N THR A 837 -40.07 14.69 1.63
CA THR A 837 -40.56 15.72 0.69
C THR A 837 -39.61 16.91 0.63
N VAL A 838 -39.43 17.47 -0.57
CA VAL A 838 -38.87 18.81 -0.74
C VAL A 838 -40.01 19.80 -0.85
N ARG A 839 -39.96 20.88 -0.06
CA ARG A 839 -40.96 21.93 -0.05
C ARG A 839 -40.35 23.25 -0.52
N VAL A 840 -41.11 23.97 -1.34
CA VAL A 840 -40.76 25.28 -1.88
C VAL A 840 -41.89 26.24 -1.55
N THR A 841 -41.60 27.29 -0.76
CA THR A 841 -42.60 28.24 -0.28
C THR A 841 -42.20 29.67 -0.63
N ARG A 842 -43.08 30.42 -1.29
CA ARG A 842 -42.84 31.82 -1.60
C ARG A 842 -43.02 32.71 -0.36
N THR A 843 -42.00 33.51 -0.05
CA THR A 843 -41.94 34.29 1.20
C THR A 843 -42.26 35.78 1.04
N ASP A 844 -42.28 36.31 -0.18
CA ASP A 844 -42.65 37.70 -0.48
C ASP A 844 -44.16 37.91 -0.73
N THR A 845 -45.00 36.96 -0.31
CA THR A 845 -46.46 37.11 -0.39
C THR A 845 -47.02 37.95 0.75
N PRO A 846 -48.09 38.75 0.54
CA PRO A 846 -48.73 39.47 1.62
C PRO A 846 -49.22 38.52 2.72
N ALA A 847 -49.07 38.88 4.00
CA ALA A 847 -49.48 38.03 5.12
C ALA A 847 -50.96 37.59 5.09
N ALA A 848 -51.83 38.33 4.39
CA ALA A 848 -53.24 37.99 4.18
C ALA A 848 -53.48 36.89 3.13
N GLN A 849 -52.48 36.56 2.32
CA GLN A 849 -52.51 35.57 1.25
C GLN A 849 -51.20 34.77 1.23
N PRO A 850 -50.90 33.99 2.29
CA PRO A 850 -49.69 33.18 2.34
C PRO A 850 -49.67 32.16 1.20
N ASP A 851 -48.49 31.90 0.66
CA ASP A 851 -48.32 30.87 -0.37
C ASP A 851 -48.57 29.48 0.26
N PRO A 852 -49.45 28.64 -0.30
CA PRO A 852 -49.64 27.27 0.20
C PRO A 852 -48.39 26.40 0.09
N GLY A 853 -47.39 26.82 -0.69
CA GLY A 853 -46.17 26.08 -0.96
C GLY A 853 -46.39 24.93 -1.94
N GLN A 854 -45.30 24.49 -2.57
CA GLN A 854 -45.26 23.35 -3.48
C GLN A 854 -44.45 22.24 -2.81
N SER A 855 -44.93 20.99 -2.87
CA SER A 855 -44.27 19.84 -2.25
C SER A 855 -44.03 18.73 -3.28
N PHE A 856 -42.83 18.15 -3.25
CA PHE A 856 -42.37 17.12 -4.17
C PHE A 856 -41.91 15.92 -3.35
N ASP A 857 -42.43 14.73 -3.66
CA ASP A 857 -42.12 13.52 -2.92
C ASP A 857 -40.91 12.77 -3.49
N ALA A 858 -40.53 11.67 -2.83
CA ALA A 858 -39.38 10.85 -3.19
C ALA A 858 -39.42 10.24 -4.61
N SER A 859 -40.49 10.39 -5.39
CA SER A 859 -40.51 9.97 -6.81
C SER A 859 -39.51 10.75 -7.68
N GLY A 860 -39.08 11.94 -7.24
CA GLY A 860 -38.02 12.73 -7.88
C GLY A 860 -36.59 12.37 -7.46
N MET A 861 -36.40 11.26 -6.72
CA MET A 861 -35.07 10.81 -6.30
C MET A 861 -34.26 10.28 -7.47
N VAL A 862 -33.07 10.82 -7.63
CA VAL A 862 -32.06 10.40 -8.61
C VAL A 862 -30.71 10.21 -7.91
N GLU A 863 -29.73 9.63 -8.60
CA GLU A 863 -28.34 9.61 -8.12
C GLU A 863 -27.79 11.03 -7.91
N LEU A 864 -26.81 11.18 -7.01
CA LEU A 864 -26.28 12.48 -6.60
C LEU A 864 -25.84 13.37 -7.78
N VAL A 865 -26.67 14.37 -8.13
CA VAL A 865 -26.39 15.31 -9.24
C VAL A 865 -25.40 16.44 -8.87
N ALA A 866 -25.18 16.66 -7.58
CA ALA A 866 -24.19 17.62 -7.06
C ALA A 866 -22.99 16.86 -6.47
N ILE A 867 -22.27 16.13 -7.34
CA ILE A 867 -21.15 15.26 -6.93
C ILE A 867 -20.02 16.05 -6.25
N ASP A 868 -19.88 17.34 -6.56
CA ASP A 868 -18.96 18.28 -5.90
C ASP A 868 -19.21 18.42 -4.39
N ARG A 869 -20.44 18.12 -3.93
CA ARG A 869 -20.79 18.06 -2.51
C ARG A 869 -20.59 16.69 -1.87
N GLY A 870 -20.37 15.65 -2.68
CA GLY A 870 -20.06 14.30 -2.22
C GLY A 870 -18.66 14.21 -1.62
N SER A 871 -18.33 13.07 -1.03
CA SER A 871 -16.98 12.87 -0.48
C SER A 871 -15.91 12.92 -1.60
N PRO A 872 -14.65 13.26 -1.29
CA PRO A 872 -13.57 13.19 -2.27
C PRO A 872 -13.44 11.81 -2.94
N ALA A 873 -13.68 10.72 -2.20
CA ALA A 873 -13.69 9.37 -2.74
C ALA A 873 -14.80 9.16 -3.79
N ASP A 874 -16.02 9.62 -3.50
CA ASP A 874 -17.14 9.53 -4.44
C ASP A 874 -16.88 10.36 -5.71
N GLN A 875 -16.30 11.56 -5.57
CA GLN A 875 -15.91 12.41 -6.72
C GLN A 875 -14.91 11.69 -7.63
N ARG A 876 -13.90 11.05 -7.04
CA ARG A 876 -12.88 10.29 -7.78
C ARG A 876 -13.49 9.07 -8.48
N LEU A 877 -14.38 8.35 -7.80
CA LEU A 877 -15.06 7.18 -8.35
C LEU A 877 -15.93 7.54 -9.57
N VAL A 878 -16.73 8.60 -9.47
CA VAL A 878 -17.54 9.11 -10.59
C VAL A 878 -16.65 9.55 -11.75
N ALA A 879 -15.55 10.25 -11.47
CA ALA A 879 -14.60 10.68 -12.51
C ALA A 879 -13.94 9.48 -13.22
N ALA A 880 -13.57 8.42 -12.49
CA ALA A 880 -13.01 7.20 -13.05
C ALA A 880 -14.03 6.49 -13.94
N VAL A 881 -15.26 6.32 -13.47
CA VAL A 881 -16.36 5.73 -14.26
C VAL A 881 -16.65 6.54 -15.53
N ALA A 882 -16.66 7.87 -15.43
CA ALA A 882 -16.86 8.74 -16.59
C ALA A 882 -15.71 8.60 -17.61
N THR A 883 -14.47 8.43 -17.14
CA THR A 883 -13.29 8.21 -18.00
C THR A 883 -13.39 6.88 -18.75
N ILE A 884 -13.75 5.80 -18.07
CA ILE A 884 -13.95 4.46 -18.67
C ILE A 884 -15.04 4.53 -19.75
N ARG A 885 -16.17 5.18 -19.44
CA ARG A 885 -17.24 5.39 -20.44
C ARG A 885 -16.80 6.22 -21.63
N ALA A 886 -16.00 7.27 -21.42
CA ALA A 886 -15.48 8.10 -22.50
C ALA A 886 -14.53 7.32 -23.42
N ALA A 887 -13.87 6.27 -22.91
CA ALA A 887 -13.07 5.34 -23.71
C ALA A 887 -13.91 4.32 -24.50
N GLY A 888 -15.24 4.30 -24.33
CA GLY A 888 -16.13 3.33 -24.98
C GLY A 888 -16.20 1.98 -24.27
N GLU A 889 -15.66 1.89 -23.06
CA GLU A 889 -15.66 0.69 -22.24
C GLU A 889 -16.85 0.68 -21.26
N ALA A 890 -17.31 -0.52 -20.90
CA ALA A 890 -18.38 -0.68 -19.92
C ALA A 890 -17.77 -0.66 -18.50
N PRO A 891 -18.06 0.38 -17.67
CA PRO A 891 -17.50 0.45 -16.34
C PRO A 891 -18.00 -0.69 -15.47
N CYS A 892 -17.20 -1.06 -14.48
CA CYS A 892 -17.65 -1.97 -13.44
C CYS A 892 -18.90 -1.38 -12.74
N ALA A 893 -19.73 -2.24 -12.13
CA ALA A 893 -20.68 -1.75 -11.14
C ALA A 893 -19.89 -0.95 -10.10
N VAL A 894 -20.43 0.14 -9.56
CA VAL A 894 -19.79 0.83 -8.44
C VAL A 894 -20.87 1.26 -7.47
N PRO A 895 -20.59 1.34 -6.16
CA PRO A 895 -21.52 1.94 -5.22
C PRO A 895 -21.94 3.34 -5.68
N GLY A 896 -23.22 3.68 -5.51
CA GLY A 896 -23.71 5.01 -5.82
C GLY A 896 -23.12 6.05 -4.86
N SER A 897 -22.90 7.27 -5.36
CA SER A 897 -22.32 8.39 -4.61
C SER A 897 -23.30 9.12 -3.67
N GLY A 898 -24.45 8.51 -3.38
CA GLY A 898 -25.59 9.16 -2.71
C GLY A 898 -26.72 9.51 -3.68
N SER A 899 -27.58 10.42 -3.26
CA SER A 899 -28.80 10.74 -4.02
C SER A 899 -29.18 12.22 -3.98
N SER A 900 -30.09 12.62 -4.86
CA SER A 900 -30.67 13.96 -4.90
C SER A 900 -32.16 13.88 -5.15
N LEU A 901 -32.93 14.59 -4.33
CA LEU A 901 -34.36 14.77 -4.56
C LEU A 901 -34.57 16.01 -5.43
N VAL A 902 -34.82 15.80 -6.71
CA VAL A 902 -35.00 16.87 -7.71
C VAL A 902 -36.46 17.26 -7.83
N ALA A 903 -36.72 18.56 -7.75
CA ALA A 903 -38.04 19.15 -7.85
C ALA A 903 -38.09 20.17 -8.99
N GLY A 904 -39.19 20.17 -9.75
CA GLY A 904 -39.48 21.15 -10.81
C GLY A 904 -40.61 22.10 -10.41
N PRO A 905 -40.40 23.03 -9.47
CA PRO A 905 -41.44 23.96 -9.03
C PRO A 905 -41.79 25.00 -10.09
N LEU A 906 -43.04 25.45 -10.06
CA LEU A 906 -43.47 26.63 -10.82
C LEU A 906 -43.02 27.88 -10.07
N LEU A 907 -41.92 28.46 -10.50
CA LEU A 907 -41.33 29.65 -9.90
C LEU A 907 -41.84 30.93 -10.59
N ALA A 908 -42.21 31.94 -9.81
CA ALA A 908 -42.52 33.27 -10.30
C ALA A 908 -41.22 34.05 -10.57
N LYS A 909 -41.26 34.96 -11.54
CA LYS A 909 -40.17 35.91 -11.81
C LYS A 909 -40.05 36.91 -10.66
N GLN A 910 -38.81 37.25 -10.26
CA GLN A 910 -38.51 38.26 -9.22
C GLN A 910 -39.23 38.04 -7.88
N ALA A 911 -39.22 36.80 -7.39
CA ALA A 911 -39.84 36.40 -6.13
C ALA A 911 -38.81 35.79 -5.17
N HIS A 912 -39.16 35.72 -3.89
CA HIS A 912 -38.34 35.14 -2.83
C HIS A 912 -38.94 33.80 -2.37
N TYR A 913 -38.09 32.81 -2.14
CA TYR A 913 -38.49 31.45 -1.80
C TYR A 913 -37.65 30.88 -0.66
N ASP A 914 -38.31 30.08 0.17
CA ASP A 914 -37.69 29.14 1.09
C ASP A 914 -37.76 27.73 0.47
N LEU A 915 -36.65 27.01 0.54
CA LEU A 915 -36.50 25.63 0.09
C LEU A 915 -36.05 24.79 1.29
N ASP A 916 -36.84 23.79 1.68
CA ASP A 916 -36.54 22.93 2.80
C ASP A 916 -36.92 21.46 2.56
N VAL A 917 -36.34 20.57 3.36
CA VAL A 917 -36.72 19.15 3.38
C VAL A 917 -37.69 18.96 4.53
N PHE A 918 -38.85 18.39 4.24
CA PHE A 918 -39.93 18.19 5.20
C PHE A 918 -40.31 16.72 5.28
N PHE A 919 -40.55 16.22 6.50
CA PHE A 919 -40.91 14.83 6.76
C PHE A 919 -42.36 14.66 7.20
N PRO A 920 -43.36 14.87 6.32
CA PRO A 920 -44.76 14.73 6.70
C PRO A 920 -45.05 13.31 7.17
N THR A 921 -45.83 13.22 8.25
CA THR A 921 -46.33 11.96 8.78
C THR A 921 -47.26 11.31 7.74
N ALA A 922 -47.13 10.00 7.55
CA ALA A 922 -47.97 9.28 6.60
C ALA A 922 -49.46 9.36 6.97
N PRO A 923 -50.38 9.38 5.99
CA PRO A 923 -51.82 9.42 6.25
C PRO A 923 -52.26 8.27 7.18
N GLY A 924 -52.90 8.61 8.31
CA GLY A 924 -53.38 7.63 9.29
C GLY A 924 -52.42 7.33 10.45
N ALA A 925 -51.20 7.88 10.43
CA ALA A 925 -50.28 7.79 11.57
C ALA A 925 -50.64 8.84 12.66
N PRO A 926 -50.65 8.47 13.96
CA PRO A 926 -50.93 9.40 15.05
C PRO A 926 -49.76 10.37 15.28
N GLY A 927 -49.97 11.69 15.23
CA GLY A 927 -48.92 12.65 15.59
C GLY A 927 -49.10 14.09 15.07
N ALA A 928 -48.24 14.99 15.54
CA ALA A 928 -48.03 16.32 14.99
C ALA A 928 -47.43 16.26 13.56
N PRO A 929 -47.52 17.33 12.74
CA PRO A 929 -46.78 17.40 11.48
C PRO A 929 -45.29 17.14 11.75
N GLY A 930 -44.67 16.24 10.98
CA GLY A 930 -43.28 15.85 11.18
C GLY A 930 -42.29 17.00 10.97
N PRO A 931 -41.02 16.83 11.37
CA PRO A 931 -40.05 17.91 11.39
C PRO A 931 -39.61 18.34 9.97
N ALA A 932 -39.10 19.56 9.86
CA ALA A 932 -38.35 20.03 8.70
C ALA A 932 -36.86 20.11 9.05
N LEU A 933 -36.00 19.81 8.07
CA LEU A 933 -34.57 20.09 8.17
C LEU A 933 -34.31 21.58 7.95
N PRO A 934 -33.16 22.11 8.39
CA PRO A 934 -32.77 23.49 8.08
C PRO A 934 -32.74 23.73 6.56
N GLY A 935 -33.60 24.63 6.09
CA GLY A 935 -33.69 25.01 4.68
C GLY A 935 -32.76 26.15 4.27
N VAL A 936 -32.93 26.58 3.02
CA VAL A 936 -32.21 27.69 2.39
C VAL A 936 -33.18 28.70 1.80
N VAL A 937 -32.73 29.95 1.63
CA VAL A 937 -33.51 30.99 0.95
C VAL A 937 -32.90 31.35 -0.40
N PHE A 938 -33.71 31.62 -1.41
CA PHE A 938 -33.21 32.07 -2.72
C PHE A 938 -34.18 33.05 -3.38
N SER A 939 -33.70 33.76 -4.41
CA SER A 939 -34.54 34.66 -5.21
C SER A 939 -34.42 34.39 -6.70
N THR A 940 -35.51 34.60 -7.41
CA THR A 940 -35.60 34.27 -8.84
C THR A 940 -35.31 35.48 -9.73
N SER A 941 -34.78 35.16 -10.91
CA SER A 941 -34.46 36.07 -12.00
C SER A 941 -35.73 36.62 -12.66
N ARG A 942 -35.65 37.82 -13.25
CA ARG A 942 -36.71 38.37 -14.11
C ARG A 942 -36.82 37.67 -15.46
N TYR A 943 -35.75 37.02 -15.88
CA TYR A 943 -35.66 36.22 -17.10
C TYR A 943 -36.03 34.79 -16.78
N GLN A 944 -36.83 34.14 -17.64
CA GLN A 944 -37.30 32.77 -17.47
C GLN A 944 -36.14 31.76 -17.53
N ASP A 945 -35.23 31.95 -18.48
CA ASP A 945 -34.11 31.08 -18.83
C ASP A 945 -33.01 31.91 -19.53
N PRO A 946 -31.84 31.33 -19.86
CA PRO A 946 -30.78 32.02 -20.61
C PRO A 946 -31.23 32.61 -21.96
N GLY A 947 -32.19 32.00 -22.67
CA GLY A 947 -32.68 32.47 -23.96
C GLY A 947 -33.52 33.75 -23.84
N ASP A 948 -34.34 33.85 -22.80
CA ASP A 948 -35.12 35.07 -22.47
C ASP A 948 -34.18 36.25 -22.16
N LEU A 949 -33.09 36.02 -21.42
CA LEU A 949 -32.06 37.04 -21.18
C LEU A 949 -31.38 37.50 -22.47
N LEU A 950 -30.99 36.58 -23.34
CA LEU A 950 -30.39 36.89 -24.64
C LEU A 950 -31.33 37.69 -25.54
N THR A 951 -32.60 37.31 -25.57
CA THR A 951 -33.64 38.01 -26.33
C THR A 951 -33.80 39.45 -25.84
N GLN A 952 -33.77 39.67 -24.53
CA GLN A 952 -33.84 41.02 -23.93
C GLN A 952 -32.58 41.85 -24.19
N LEU A 953 -31.40 41.23 -24.27
CA LEU A 953 -30.19 41.89 -24.75
C LEU A 953 -30.24 42.25 -26.25
N GLY A 954 -31.25 41.78 -26.99
CA GLY A 954 -31.40 42.01 -28.42
C GLY A 954 -30.68 40.98 -29.29
N PHE A 955 -30.42 39.78 -28.79
CA PHE A 955 -29.89 38.66 -29.56
C PHE A 955 -30.96 37.60 -29.78
N SER A 956 -31.16 37.19 -31.04
CA SER A 956 -32.05 36.09 -31.38
C SER A 956 -31.29 34.77 -31.38
N VAL A 957 -31.76 33.81 -30.58
CA VAL A 957 -31.23 32.43 -30.53
C VAL A 957 -31.94 31.55 -31.58
N ALA A 958 -33.14 31.94 -32.02
CA ALA A 958 -33.90 31.33 -33.11
C ALA A 958 -34.90 32.35 -33.70
N GLY A 959 -35.01 32.40 -35.03
CA GLY A 959 -35.95 33.30 -35.74
C GLY A 959 -35.31 34.57 -36.31
N PRO A 960 -36.10 35.61 -36.64
CA PRO A 960 -35.59 36.84 -37.24
C PRO A 960 -34.52 37.51 -36.37
N VAL A 961 -33.44 37.98 -37.00
CA VAL A 961 -32.33 38.63 -36.29
C VAL A 961 -32.67 40.11 -36.06
N PRO A 962 -32.84 40.56 -34.80
CA PRO A 962 -33.15 41.96 -34.49
C PRO A 962 -31.96 42.86 -34.78
N THR A 963 -32.20 44.14 -35.04
CA THR A 963 -31.15 45.16 -35.18
C THR A 963 -30.72 45.69 -33.81
N VAL A 964 -29.42 45.95 -33.64
CA VAL A 964 -28.85 46.55 -32.44
C VAL A 964 -29.54 47.88 -32.14
N ARG A 965 -29.71 48.20 -30.85
CA ARG A 965 -30.38 49.43 -30.41
C ARG A 965 -29.48 50.19 -29.46
N GLY A 966 -29.11 51.41 -29.82
CA GLY A 966 -28.28 52.28 -28.98
C GLY A 966 -26.87 52.43 -29.51
N ASP A 967 -26.74 52.78 -30.79
CA ASP A 967 -25.46 53.16 -31.39
C ASP A 967 -24.94 54.47 -30.77
N VAL A 968 -23.68 54.47 -30.33
CA VAL A 968 -23.06 55.60 -29.65
C VAL A 968 -21.71 55.93 -30.28
N ARG A 969 -21.45 57.21 -30.51
CA ARG A 969 -20.13 57.73 -30.91
C ARG A 969 -19.18 57.70 -29.72
N VAL A 970 -17.98 57.16 -29.91
CA VAL A 970 -16.90 57.11 -28.91
C VAL A 970 -15.59 57.65 -29.46
N GLN A 971 -14.62 57.90 -28.57
CA GLN A 971 -13.26 58.27 -28.92
C GLN A 971 -12.42 57.05 -29.35
N ALA A 972 -11.48 57.25 -30.27
CA ALA A 972 -10.60 56.20 -30.80
C ALA A 972 -9.44 55.80 -29.86
N THR A 973 -9.60 56.00 -28.54
CA THR A 973 -8.55 55.77 -27.55
C THR A 973 -8.21 54.28 -27.40
N PRO A 974 -6.92 53.90 -27.37
CA PRO A 974 -6.53 52.51 -27.14
C PRO A 974 -6.80 52.10 -25.68
N ILE A 975 -7.43 50.94 -25.51
CA ILE A 975 -7.67 50.26 -24.23
C ILE A 975 -7.07 48.86 -24.36
N VAL A 976 -6.23 48.47 -23.42
CA VAL A 976 -5.39 47.26 -23.51
C VAL A 976 -5.62 46.35 -22.30
N GLY A 977 -5.50 45.03 -22.50
CA GLY A 977 -5.66 43.99 -21.46
C GLY A 977 -7.13 43.76 -21.10
N ASN A 978 -7.43 42.77 -20.27
CA ASN A 978 -8.77 42.50 -19.70
C ASN A 978 -8.88 43.05 -18.27
N GLY A 979 -10.08 43.28 -17.75
CA GLY A 979 -10.24 43.82 -16.39
C GLY A 979 -11.63 43.58 -15.79
N THR A 980 -11.67 43.34 -14.48
CA THR A 980 -12.89 43.17 -13.69
C THR A 980 -12.88 44.16 -12.53
N GLY A 981 -14.00 44.84 -12.30
CA GLY A 981 -14.16 45.81 -11.22
C GLY A 981 -14.75 47.13 -11.72
N ASP A 982 -15.43 47.85 -10.84
CA ASP A 982 -16.17 49.07 -11.18
C ASP A 982 -15.23 50.15 -11.74
N SER A 983 -14.11 50.40 -11.06
CA SER A 983 -13.10 51.37 -11.52
C SER A 983 -12.51 51.02 -12.88
N ALA A 984 -12.26 49.73 -13.14
CA ALA A 984 -11.69 49.28 -14.41
C ALA A 984 -12.65 49.50 -15.59
N LEU A 985 -13.97 49.34 -15.36
CA LEU A 985 -14.99 49.63 -16.37
C LEU A 985 -15.19 51.14 -16.53
N GLU A 986 -15.27 51.88 -15.43
CA GLU A 986 -15.45 53.35 -15.45
C GLU A 986 -14.28 54.06 -16.14
N ASP A 987 -13.04 53.67 -15.85
CA ASP A 987 -11.85 54.21 -16.51
C ASP A 987 -11.85 53.93 -18.02
N ALA A 988 -12.32 52.74 -18.42
CA ALA A 988 -12.43 52.36 -19.82
C ALA A 988 -13.51 53.19 -20.54
N LEU A 989 -14.69 53.37 -19.92
CA LEU A 989 -15.75 54.21 -20.45
C LEU A 989 -15.31 55.68 -20.55
N ALA A 990 -14.64 56.21 -19.53
CA ALA A 990 -14.12 57.58 -19.52
C ALA A 990 -13.09 57.81 -20.64
N ARG A 991 -12.19 56.85 -20.88
CA ARG A 991 -11.23 56.90 -22.00
C ARG A 991 -11.87 56.84 -23.38
N LEU A 992 -13.04 56.21 -23.50
CA LEU A 992 -13.87 56.20 -24.71
C LEU A 992 -14.68 57.50 -24.86
N GLY A 993 -14.55 58.45 -23.94
CA GLY A 993 -15.30 59.70 -23.93
C GLY A 993 -16.75 59.54 -23.46
N LEU A 994 -17.06 58.43 -22.79
CA LEU A 994 -18.38 58.17 -22.21
C LEU A 994 -18.37 58.56 -20.72
N THR A 995 -19.39 59.29 -20.29
CA THR A 995 -19.69 59.43 -18.87
C THR A 995 -20.24 58.11 -18.33
N PRO A 996 -19.95 57.73 -17.07
CA PRO A 996 -20.57 56.55 -16.46
C PRO A 996 -22.09 56.58 -16.61
N TRP A 997 -22.66 55.49 -17.12
CA TRP A 997 -24.11 55.36 -17.27
C TRP A 997 -24.74 54.87 -15.97
N PRO A 998 -25.96 55.31 -15.64
CA PRO A 998 -26.70 54.68 -14.56
C PRO A 998 -26.99 53.22 -14.92
N ASN A 999 -27.07 52.36 -13.90
CA ASN A 999 -27.40 50.95 -14.07
C ASN A 999 -28.65 50.78 -14.95
N ALA A 1000 -28.54 49.98 -16.00
CA ALA A 1000 -29.62 49.78 -16.94
C ALA A 1000 -30.83 49.10 -16.25
N PRO A 1001 -32.03 49.71 -16.29
CA PRO A 1001 -33.22 49.13 -15.66
C PRO A 1001 -33.76 47.90 -16.42
N VAL A 1002 -33.35 47.75 -17.68
CA VAL A 1002 -33.66 46.65 -18.60
C VAL A 1002 -32.38 46.24 -19.33
N ALA A 1003 -32.31 44.98 -19.78
CA ALA A 1003 -31.17 44.54 -20.56
C ALA A 1003 -31.10 45.27 -21.91
N ARG A 1004 -29.90 45.62 -22.34
CA ARG A 1004 -29.65 46.31 -23.63
C ARG A 1004 -28.23 46.06 -24.13
N THR A 1005 -28.06 46.25 -25.44
CA THR A 1005 -26.78 46.13 -26.14
C THR A 1005 -26.55 47.38 -26.99
N SER A 1006 -25.48 48.12 -26.72
CA SER A 1006 -25.11 49.36 -27.40
C SER A 1006 -23.86 49.17 -28.25
N ALA A 1007 -23.92 49.54 -29.53
CA ALA A 1007 -22.76 49.48 -30.43
C ALA A 1007 -21.95 50.78 -30.34
N LEU A 1008 -20.63 50.66 -30.23
CA LEU A 1008 -19.71 51.78 -30.05
C LEU A 1008 -18.96 52.07 -31.35
N TRP A 1009 -19.07 53.30 -31.84
CA TRP A 1009 -18.60 53.69 -33.16
C TRP A 1009 -17.54 54.79 -33.10
N VAL A 1010 -16.48 54.64 -33.89
CA VAL A 1010 -15.44 55.65 -34.07
C VAL A 1010 -15.46 56.17 -35.51
N GLU A 1011 -15.22 57.46 -35.66
CA GLU A 1011 -15.13 58.12 -36.95
C GLU A 1011 -13.72 57.92 -37.53
N SER A 1012 -13.64 57.56 -38.81
CA SER A 1012 -12.38 57.35 -39.53
C SER A 1012 -12.47 57.99 -40.92
N GLY A 1013 -12.15 59.28 -41.01
CA GLY A 1013 -12.33 60.03 -42.25
C GLY A 1013 -13.81 60.27 -42.53
N ALA A 1014 -14.31 59.77 -43.68
CA ALA A 1014 -15.74 59.82 -44.03
C ALA A 1014 -16.52 58.55 -43.60
N ASP A 1015 -15.82 57.54 -43.07
CA ASP A 1015 -16.39 56.25 -42.71
C ASP A 1015 -16.56 56.10 -41.19
N TRP A 1016 -17.43 55.16 -40.80
CA TRP A 1016 -17.66 54.79 -39.41
C TRP A 1016 -17.22 53.35 -39.16
N LEU A 1017 -16.41 53.15 -38.13
CA LEU A 1017 -15.89 51.84 -37.76
C LEU A 1017 -16.46 51.41 -36.41
N LEU A 1018 -16.88 50.15 -36.31
CA LEU A 1018 -17.32 49.53 -35.08
C LEU A 1018 -16.10 49.29 -34.19
N ARG A 1019 -16.09 49.92 -33.01
CA ARG A 1019 -15.03 49.81 -32.00
C ARG A 1019 -15.34 48.74 -30.96
N GLY A 1020 -16.60 48.56 -30.61
CA GLY A 1020 -16.98 47.74 -29.47
C GLY A 1020 -18.47 47.61 -29.26
N VAL A 1021 -18.83 46.85 -28.24
CA VAL A 1021 -20.21 46.62 -27.80
C VAL A 1021 -20.25 46.70 -26.28
N LEU A 1022 -21.16 47.50 -25.75
CA LEU A 1022 -21.49 47.57 -24.33
C LEU A 1022 -22.81 46.83 -24.08
N MET A 1023 -22.76 45.75 -23.32
CA MET A 1023 -23.91 44.98 -22.87
C MET A 1023 -24.19 45.30 -21.41
N GLU A 1024 -25.43 45.65 -21.09
CA GLU A 1024 -25.85 45.97 -19.73
C GLU A 1024 -27.14 45.22 -19.41
N ALA A 1025 -27.25 44.74 -18.17
CA ALA A 1025 -28.45 44.14 -17.65
C ALA A 1025 -28.65 44.51 -16.17
N PRO A 1026 -29.89 44.53 -15.68
CA PRO A 1026 -30.20 44.73 -14.26
C PRO A 1026 -29.80 43.54 -13.37
N GLU A 1027 -29.38 42.42 -13.96
CA GLU A 1027 -28.94 41.21 -13.29
C GLU A 1027 -27.58 40.75 -13.85
N PRO A 1028 -26.77 40.00 -13.10
CA PRO A 1028 -25.46 39.55 -13.56
C PRO A 1028 -25.52 38.74 -14.86
N LEU A 1029 -24.69 39.14 -15.83
CA LEU A 1029 -24.45 38.47 -17.11
C LEU A 1029 -23.40 37.36 -17.02
N PHE A 1030 -22.93 37.10 -15.80
CA PHE A 1030 -22.15 35.93 -15.44
C PHE A 1030 -22.71 35.40 -14.13
N ARG A 1031 -23.07 34.12 -14.13
CA ARG A 1031 -23.59 33.40 -12.96
C ARG A 1031 -22.64 32.23 -12.70
N PRO A 1032 -21.95 32.21 -11.54
CA PRO A 1032 -20.99 31.17 -11.25
C PRO A 1032 -21.65 29.78 -11.31
N GLY A 1033 -20.86 28.79 -11.72
CA GLY A 1033 -21.24 27.39 -11.59
C GLY A 1033 -21.01 26.90 -10.16
N PRO A 1034 -21.22 25.59 -9.91
CA PRO A 1034 -20.79 24.97 -8.66
C PRO A 1034 -19.28 25.18 -8.44
N PRO A 1035 -18.79 25.09 -7.19
CA PRO A 1035 -17.36 25.18 -6.90
C PRO A 1035 -16.54 24.11 -7.66
N PRO A 1036 -15.25 24.39 -7.94
CA PRO A 1036 -14.36 23.44 -8.61
C PRO A 1036 -14.29 22.11 -7.85
N SER A 1037 -14.47 20.99 -8.57
CA SER A 1037 -14.10 19.67 -8.05
C SER A 1037 -12.58 19.49 -8.12
N ALA A 1038 -12.03 18.51 -7.40
CA ALA A 1038 -10.60 18.22 -7.43
C ALA A 1038 -10.05 17.93 -8.84
N ALA A 1039 -10.91 17.46 -9.76
CA ALA A 1039 -10.57 17.17 -11.14
C ALA A 1039 -10.62 18.40 -12.07
N GLU A 1040 -11.33 19.47 -11.69
CA GLU A 1040 -11.63 20.60 -12.58
C GLU A 1040 -11.16 21.93 -11.94
N LYS A 1041 -9.97 22.42 -12.35
CA LYS A 1041 -9.36 23.64 -11.80
C LYS A 1041 -10.21 24.91 -11.95
N SER A 1042 -11.20 24.92 -12.83
CA SER A 1042 -12.15 26.04 -13.02
C SER A 1042 -13.42 25.53 -13.70
N PRO A 1043 -14.48 25.22 -12.94
CA PRO A 1043 -15.71 24.68 -13.51
C PRO A 1043 -16.37 25.73 -14.40
N PRO A 1044 -17.01 25.30 -15.50
CA PRO A 1044 -17.72 26.21 -16.39
C PRO A 1044 -18.86 26.90 -15.63
N PRO A 1045 -19.14 28.18 -15.92
CA PRO A 1045 -20.20 28.92 -15.25
C PRO A 1045 -21.59 28.33 -15.55
N ARG A 1046 -22.56 28.50 -14.62
CA ARG A 1046 -23.97 28.20 -14.89
C ARG A 1046 -24.48 29.00 -16.09
N PHE A 1047 -24.06 30.27 -16.17
CA PHE A 1047 -24.30 31.13 -17.31
C PHE A 1047 -23.13 32.10 -17.48
N GLY A 1048 -22.60 32.24 -18.69
CA GLY A 1048 -21.60 33.25 -18.97
C GLY A 1048 -21.41 33.48 -20.46
N ILE A 1049 -21.14 34.72 -20.84
CA ILE A 1049 -20.78 35.07 -22.21
C ILE A 1049 -19.35 34.57 -22.46
N SER A 1050 -19.17 33.68 -23.45
CA SER A 1050 -17.86 33.12 -23.79
C SER A 1050 -17.15 33.90 -24.89
N SER A 1051 -17.88 34.36 -25.90
CA SER A 1051 -17.31 35.15 -26.99
C SER A 1051 -18.33 36.08 -27.63
N LEU A 1052 -17.83 37.16 -28.22
CA LEU A 1052 -18.56 38.04 -29.12
C LEU A 1052 -17.73 38.20 -30.40
N SER A 1053 -18.37 38.09 -31.55
CA SER A 1053 -17.72 38.25 -32.86
C SER A 1053 -18.64 38.93 -33.87
N CYS A 1054 -18.06 39.44 -34.95
CA CYS A 1054 -18.79 39.98 -36.08
C CYS A 1054 -18.00 39.66 -37.37
N SER A 1055 -18.69 39.40 -38.48
CA SER A 1055 -18.00 39.34 -39.77
C SER A 1055 -17.34 40.70 -40.02
N GLY A 1056 -16.01 40.74 -40.09
CA GLY A 1056 -15.24 41.99 -40.19
C GLY A 1056 -14.24 42.21 -39.05
N GLY A 1057 -14.40 41.56 -37.89
CA GLY A 1057 -13.42 41.61 -36.80
C GLY A 1057 -13.86 40.93 -35.50
N THR A 1058 -12.92 40.75 -34.56
CA THR A 1058 -13.14 40.13 -33.25
C THR A 1058 -13.09 41.15 -32.12
N PHE A 1059 -13.72 40.83 -30.99
CA PHE A 1059 -13.69 41.63 -29.77
C PHE A 1059 -12.84 40.91 -28.73
N ASP A 1060 -11.57 41.33 -28.57
CA ASP A 1060 -10.58 40.60 -27.76
C ASP A 1060 -10.33 41.26 -26.38
N VAL A 1061 -10.84 42.47 -26.16
CA VAL A 1061 -10.65 43.23 -24.93
C VAL A 1061 -11.97 43.31 -24.16
N VAL A 1062 -11.99 42.75 -22.95
CA VAL A 1062 -13.18 42.67 -22.09
C VAL A 1062 -12.98 43.50 -20.81
N ARG A 1063 -13.95 44.36 -20.51
CA ARG A 1063 -14.10 45.02 -19.20
C ARG A 1063 -15.46 44.68 -18.61
N GLN A 1064 -15.50 44.44 -17.32
CA GLN A 1064 -16.75 44.21 -16.61
C GLN A 1064 -16.72 44.83 -15.22
N ASN A 1065 -17.87 45.26 -14.73
CA ASN A 1065 -18.00 45.78 -13.37
C ASN A 1065 -17.98 44.65 -12.32
N ALA A 1066 -17.90 45.00 -11.03
CA ALA A 1066 -17.78 44.02 -9.96
C ALA A 1066 -19.01 43.10 -9.85
N SER A 1067 -20.22 43.65 -10.06
CA SER A 1067 -21.48 42.90 -10.09
C SER A 1067 -21.73 42.14 -11.39
N ARG A 1068 -20.86 42.30 -12.40
CA ARG A 1068 -20.96 41.69 -13.75
C ARG A 1068 -22.30 41.95 -14.44
N THR A 1069 -22.91 43.10 -14.15
CA THR A 1069 -24.14 43.59 -14.78
C THR A 1069 -23.87 44.40 -16.04
N ALA A 1070 -22.62 44.85 -16.24
CA ALA A 1070 -22.18 45.55 -17.44
C ALA A 1070 -20.89 44.92 -17.98
N LEU A 1071 -20.89 44.58 -19.27
CA LEU A 1071 -19.75 44.03 -20.00
C LEU A 1071 -19.47 44.88 -21.24
N LEU A 1072 -18.25 45.39 -21.33
CA LEU A 1072 -17.73 46.12 -22.47
C LEU A 1072 -16.75 45.23 -23.23
N TRP A 1073 -17.10 44.91 -24.47
CA TRP A 1073 -16.29 44.18 -25.42
C TRP A 1073 -15.74 45.14 -26.47
N LEU A 1074 -14.41 45.19 -26.64
CA LEU A 1074 -13.74 46.08 -27.58
C LEU A 1074 -12.93 45.29 -28.59
N ALA A 1075 -12.98 45.73 -29.84
CA ALA A 1075 -12.11 45.24 -30.89
C ALA A 1075 -10.73 45.86 -30.71
N SER A 1076 -9.67 45.05 -30.87
CA SER A 1076 -8.29 45.55 -30.82
C SER A 1076 -8.07 46.65 -31.87
N THR A 1077 -8.62 46.42 -33.07
CA THR A 1077 -8.64 47.36 -34.19
C THR A 1077 -10.10 47.60 -34.63
N PRO A 1078 -10.59 48.85 -34.74
CA PRO A 1078 -11.93 49.13 -35.25
C PRO A 1078 -12.11 48.66 -36.70
N PHE A 1079 -13.30 48.20 -37.06
CA PHE A 1079 -13.58 47.63 -38.39
C PHE A 1079 -14.98 47.97 -38.91
N VAL A 1080 -15.22 47.81 -40.22
CA VAL A 1080 -16.56 47.91 -40.80
C VAL A 1080 -17.28 46.58 -40.61
N PRO A 1081 -18.44 46.52 -39.92
CA PRO A 1081 -19.16 45.26 -39.78
C PRO A 1081 -19.75 44.81 -41.12
N ALA A 1082 -19.49 43.56 -41.48
CA ALA A 1082 -19.92 42.89 -42.71
C ALA A 1082 -20.97 41.79 -42.45
N GLY A 1083 -21.50 41.70 -41.23
CA GLY A 1083 -22.50 40.71 -40.82
C GLY A 1083 -23.04 40.99 -39.41
N PRO A 1084 -23.92 40.13 -38.88
CA PRO A 1084 -24.45 40.30 -37.52
C PRO A 1084 -23.36 40.12 -36.46
N LEU A 1085 -23.59 40.73 -35.30
CA LEU A 1085 -22.95 40.35 -34.05
C LEU A 1085 -23.40 38.93 -33.69
N VAL A 1086 -22.43 38.06 -33.41
CA VAL A 1086 -22.64 36.69 -32.96
C VAL A 1086 -22.10 36.56 -31.54
N LEU A 1087 -23.01 36.34 -30.60
CA LEU A 1087 -22.73 36.15 -29.19
C LEU A 1087 -22.82 34.66 -28.86
N GLN A 1088 -21.74 34.10 -28.33
CA GLN A 1088 -21.75 32.77 -27.77
C GLN A 1088 -21.84 32.85 -26.26
N VAL A 1089 -22.76 32.06 -25.72
CA VAL A 1089 -22.99 31.92 -24.29
C VAL A 1089 -22.85 30.48 -23.89
N VAL A 1090 -22.12 30.27 -22.81
CA VAL A 1090 -22.07 29.00 -22.10
C VAL A 1090 -23.22 28.99 -21.11
N ALA A 1091 -24.13 28.04 -21.27
CA ALA A 1091 -25.18 27.74 -20.32
C ALA A 1091 -25.07 26.27 -19.89
N ARG A 1092 -25.06 26.05 -18.58
CA ARG A 1092 -25.04 24.71 -18.00
C ARG A 1092 -26.30 24.53 -17.17
N PRO A 1093 -27.06 23.44 -17.35
CA PRO A 1093 -28.14 23.09 -16.44
C PRO A 1093 -27.62 23.02 -14.99
N PRO A 1094 -28.38 23.52 -14.00
CA PRO A 1094 -27.93 23.54 -12.62
C PRO A 1094 -27.80 22.13 -12.00
N LEU A 1095 -28.54 21.16 -12.54
CA LEU A 1095 -28.52 19.77 -12.12
C LEU A 1095 -28.13 18.93 -13.33
N VAL A 1096 -27.05 18.17 -13.21
CA VAL A 1096 -26.54 17.28 -14.27
C VAL A 1096 -26.48 15.88 -13.71
N ASP A 1097 -27.00 14.91 -14.45
CA ASP A 1097 -26.83 13.50 -14.11
C ASP A 1097 -25.32 13.17 -14.13
N PRO A 1098 -24.71 12.73 -13.02
CA PRO A 1098 -23.27 12.43 -12.95
C PRO A 1098 -22.86 11.30 -13.91
N LYS A 1099 -23.81 10.46 -14.34
CA LYS A 1099 -23.59 9.40 -15.33
C LYS A 1099 -23.59 9.93 -16.76
N SER A 1100 -24.06 11.16 -16.98
CA SER A 1100 -23.99 11.85 -18.26
C SER A 1100 -22.78 12.80 -18.28
N LEU A 1101 -22.05 12.86 -19.39
CA LEU A 1101 -21.04 13.92 -19.57
C LEU A 1101 -21.77 15.28 -19.47
N PRO A 1102 -21.28 16.24 -18.65
CA PRO A 1102 -21.93 17.53 -18.52
C PRO A 1102 -21.98 18.22 -19.88
N ALA A 1103 -23.16 18.20 -20.51
CA ALA A 1103 -23.40 18.87 -21.78
C ALA A 1103 -23.41 20.37 -21.52
N THR A 1104 -22.23 20.99 -21.63
CA THR A 1104 -22.13 22.44 -21.69
C THR A 1104 -22.83 22.87 -22.97
N THR A 1105 -23.99 23.52 -22.84
CA THR A 1105 -24.74 23.97 -24.01
C THR A 1105 -24.19 25.32 -24.42
N THR A 1106 -23.68 25.39 -25.65
CA THR A 1106 -23.33 26.68 -26.24
C THR A 1106 -24.57 27.23 -26.95
N LEU A 1107 -25.15 28.29 -26.40
CA LEU A 1107 -26.22 29.04 -27.05
C LEU A 1107 -25.58 30.12 -27.92
N THR A 1108 -25.99 30.20 -29.19
CA THR A 1108 -25.51 31.22 -30.12
C THR A 1108 -26.65 32.19 -30.42
N GLY A 1109 -26.47 33.45 -30.02
CA GLY A 1109 -27.39 34.54 -30.32
C GLY A 1109 -26.84 35.42 -31.45
N SER A 1110 -27.71 35.90 -32.33
CA SER A 1110 -27.33 36.85 -33.40
C SER A 1110 -28.07 38.19 -33.27
N CYS A 1111 -27.40 39.29 -33.58
CA CYS A 1111 -27.96 40.65 -33.61
C CYS A 1111 -27.43 41.42 -34.84
N GLN A 1112 -28.29 41.99 -35.67
CA GLN A 1112 -27.88 42.75 -36.86
C GLN A 1112 -27.25 44.08 -36.45
N VAL A 1113 -26.08 44.39 -37.01
CA VAL A 1113 -25.44 45.71 -36.92
C VAL A 1113 -25.20 46.19 -38.35
N GLY A 1114 -25.70 47.38 -38.68
CA GLY A 1114 -25.54 47.95 -40.03
C GLY A 1114 -24.09 48.38 -40.28
N PRO A 1115 -23.66 48.55 -41.55
CA PRO A 1115 -22.30 49.01 -41.87
C PRO A 1115 -22.06 50.48 -41.50
N VAL A 1116 -23.12 51.23 -41.17
CA VAL A 1116 -23.09 52.64 -40.78
C VAL A 1116 -24.03 52.83 -39.57
N PRO A 1117 -23.65 53.63 -38.56
CA PRO A 1117 -24.51 53.88 -37.41
C PRO A 1117 -25.80 54.64 -37.82
N PRO A 1118 -26.98 54.30 -37.26
CA PRO A 1118 -28.23 54.97 -37.58
C PRO A 1118 -28.23 56.48 -37.33
N PHE A 1119 -27.52 56.94 -36.29
CA PHE A 1119 -27.43 58.37 -35.95
C PHE A 1119 -26.69 59.20 -36.98
N VAL A 1120 -25.97 58.60 -37.94
CA VAL A 1120 -25.28 59.35 -38.99
C VAL A 1120 -26.28 60.12 -39.85
N ALA A 1121 -27.48 59.55 -40.06
CA ALA A 1121 -28.57 60.24 -40.73
C ALA A 1121 -29.13 61.44 -39.92
N ASP A 1122 -28.91 61.47 -38.60
CA ASP A 1122 -29.34 62.55 -37.72
C ASP A 1122 -28.26 63.63 -37.54
N ILE A 1123 -27.00 63.33 -37.86
CA ILE A 1123 -25.85 64.25 -37.82
C ILE A 1123 -25.64 64.96 -39.17
N ALA A 1124 -25.99 64.30 -40.27
CA ALA A 1124 -25.99 64.87 -41.64
C ALA A 1124 -27.15 65.84 -41.86
#